data_AF-A0A1Q9DV07-F1
#
_entry.id   AF-A0A1Q9DV07-F1
#
_cell.length_a   1.000
_cell.length_b   1.000
_cell.length_c   1.000
_cell.angle_alpha   90.00
_cell.angle_beta   90.00
_cell.angle_gamma   90.00
#
_symmetry.space_group_name_H-M   'P 1'
#
loop_
_entity.id
_entity.type
_entity.pdbx_description
1 polymer ?
#
loop_
_entity_poly.entity_id
_entity_poly.type
_entity_poly.pdbx_seq_one_letter_code
_entity_poly.pdbx_strand_id
1 'polypeptide(L)'
;MKRSHPSAGEPEGDSCWSLFDDEETQEEAEGVGGVCASEHPYFKGRTFPKESLEEALDEYIPTACDFLTMAGTQGRSTASSLHKAAGRFRAKDREGCAAAARVAAGGAWQLLQETAPSEAILHTHALSHAMLAASLTDPWEAMRHADLALLLCPDLPIGALHGLAQECNLRCQAQAQKPCAEERAWHIPAELDLRSPKVPQILQPIERVGCHGLSVISFRERMLKRACPAVVEGHLSQAQWSAQGWSDLRFWAVQHGHRTIPIEMGSSEDDATGMALQQSTVSEGSLLVSEFVDKYLLPSNESCRRLPEEWPSEGIDEWSVSQVAYMAQHQLLMQIPELRRQISVPHFCSLGQLQTVNVWIGTAGTVTALHYDLDDNFLVQVAGFKYVRLYAYGESDNLYAEDAPRDRGKKHGASFSPVRVESPDLEVHPKFARAQYTETLLGPGEMLFIPKKCWHYVRSITTSISVNFWLNPAPLHVLAAEDGDTKHVLTWRLACAAAMPSIGTGGRCFAAQEVPGRQSVAADRQVLRDVTKQLSKLGRNQWHQVSLQFRRLAEQSLKPDAFVYNTAIIAYGRGQEWQASMHMLADMSSEALERNAVSYAAVLGACAKAKQWVVATQVLRSMQSASHRPDVRSYSDVIGAAAKKQKWSLALRILSDMPEESCLPDLFAFSLALSACASDQWAFALEVLRQMNSQGLVPNDVVFSNLMSTFATAGQWQHAVETFAQMCDAALLPDLVAYSTAISAAGAQWQCALALYQQMSEQEVQADVIIFNTVMQSLAEGQRWQLALGQLATLCDSGLQPTLVSFNTAISACGRCGRWQAATEVFGALREQHLAADAVTYNSLLSALERHGLWAAALSVVQDMQRSFVRADVITFNSLVSSCGRCGDWQRSLYVLALMEPRSLQPDEITFAAAISSCERGMQWQRALLLLEGMSAEALCPGATAFGAAITACEVLGLWEAALKLMYQAHQAGANNIVVANAAVSTCSKGGAWQKALHLLNSFGFYRLEPTAITFNSVLDATQQKMEWGLALHLLQRMQEEEVVPDTIGYSTAINACAA
;
A
#
# COMPACT_ATOMS: atom_id res chain seq x y z
N MET A 1 -26.76 63.10 -58.55
CA MET A 1 -27.73 62.75 -57.49
C MET A 1 -27.06 61.71 -56.61
N LYS A 2 -26.32 62.15 -55.57
CA LYS A 2 -26.63 62.07 -54.11
C LYS A 2 -26.70 60.60 -53.62
N ARG A 3 -25.92 60.10 -52.64
CA ARG A 3 -24.96 60.63 -51.64
C ARG A 3 -24.21 59.39 -51.05
N SER A 4 -22.87 59.31 -51.10
CA SER A 4 -21.86 59.51 -50.02
C SER A 4 -21.59 58.34 -49.03
N HIS A 5 -20.41 57.68 -49.16
CA HIS A 5 -19.32 57.34 -48.18
C HIS A 5 -19.62 56.99 -46.68
N PRO A 6 -18.67 56.43 -45.87
CA PRO A 6 -18.01 55.09 -45.87
C PRO A 6 -17.83 54.52 -44.40
N SER A 7 -16.94 53.52 -44.19
CA SER A 7 -16.14 53.19 -42.97
C SER A 7 -16.61 52.18 -41.88
N ALA A 8 -15.65 51.30 -41.51
CA ALA A 8 -15.19 50.76 -40.21
C ALA A 8 -16.15 50.27 -39.09
N GLY A 9 -15.75 49.20 -38.38
CA GLY A 9 -16.18 48.93 -36.99
C GLY A 9 -16.25 47.45 -36.58
N GLU A 10 -15.60 47.13 -35.45
CA GLU A 10 -15.44 45.86 -34.73
C GLU A 10 -16.73 45.25 -34.12
N PRO A 11 -16.66 44.03 -33.51
CA PRO A 11 -17.79 43.37 -32.85
C PRO A 11 -17.83 43.61 -31.32
N GLU A 12 -19.01 43.90 -30.78
CA GLU A 12 -19.41 43.75 -29.37
C GLU A 12 -20.40 42.55 -29.31
N GLY A 13 -20.50 41.69 -28.30
CA GLY A 13 -20.24 41.83 -26.86
C GLY A 13 -21.56 41.59 -26.10
N ASP A 14 -21.56 40.61 -25.18
CA ASP A 14 -22.52 40.38 -24.07
C ASP A 14 -23.95 39.90 -24.43
N SER A 15 -24.65 39.05 -23.66
CA SER A 15 -24.54 38.50 -22.31
C SER A 15 -25.55 37.34 -22.19
N CYS A 16 -25.32 36.36 -21.30
CA CYS A 16 -26.41 35.52 -20.79
C CYS A 16 -26.15 35.11 -19.34
N TRP A 17 -26.70 35.92 -18.42
CA TRP A 17 -27.09 35.51 -17.08
C TRP A 17 -28.60 35.23 -17.12
N SER A 18 -29.03 34.06 -16.63
CA SER A 18 -30.22 33.87 -15.78
C SER A 18 -30.62 32.40 -15.73
N LEU A 19 -30.79 31.87 -14.52
CA LEU A 19 -32.06 31.30 -14.00
C LEU A 19 -31.76 30.37 -12.81
N PHE A 20 -31.89 30.95 -11.61
CA PHE A 20 -32.41 30.24 -10.43
C PHE A 20 -33.94 30.32 -10.51
N ASP A 21 -34.61 29.20 -10.23
CA ASP A 21 -35.88 29.06 -9.47
C ASP A 21 -36.53 27.70 -9.83
N ASP A 22 -36.66 26.79 -8.87
CA ASP A 22 -37.95 26.48 -8.21
C ASP A 22 -37.90 25.20 -7.33
N GLU A 23 -38.75 25.25 -6.31
CA GLU A 23 -38.80 24.48 -5.06
C GLU A 23 -39.42 23.07 -5.11
N GLU A 24 -39.09 22.32 -4.05
CA GLU A 24 -39.80 21.25 -3.31
C GLU A 24 -41.01 20.51 -3.89
N THR A 25 -40.98 19.17 -3.73
CA THR A 25 -42.07 18.40 -3.08
C THR A 25 -41.56 17.04 -2.58
N GLN A 26 -41.79 16.76 -1.30
CA GLN A 26 -41.67 15.44 -0.66
C GLN A 26 -42.91 14.58 -0.96
N GLU A 27 -42.74 13.26 -1.16
CA GLU A 27 -43.65 12.24 -0.63
C GLU A 27 -43.00 10.84 -0.63
N GLU A 28 -43.53 9.99 0.25
CA GLU A 28 -42.92 8.83 0.92
C GLU A 28 -42.84 7.52 0.10
N ALA A 29 -41.86 6.68 0.44
CA ALA A 29 -41.99 5.21 0.34
C ALA A 29 -41.09 4.52 1.38
N GLU A 30 -41.70 4.03 2.46
CA GLU A 30 -41.11 3.11 3.43
C GLU A 30 -40.96 1.68 2.87
N GLY A 31 -39.94 0.97 3.35
CA GLY A 31 -39.97 -0.48 3.55
C GLY A 31 -39.25 -1.34 2.52
N VAL A 32 -38.06 -1.86 2.87
CA VAL A 32 -37.77 -3.26 3.24
C VAL A 32 -36.28 -3.35 3.56
N GLY A 33 -35.95 -3.78 4.77
CA GLY A 33 -34.59 -3.91 5.28
C GLY A 33 -33.82 -5.07 4.63
N GLY A 34 -32.59 -4.77 4.18
CA GLY A 34 -31.58 -5.76 3.79
C GLY A 34 -30.35 -5.61 4.69
N VAL A 35 -30.10 -6.61 5.53
CA VAL A 35 -28.97 -6.67 6.46
C VAL A 35 -27.66 -6.74 5.67
N CYS A 36 -26.84 -5.69 5.79
CA CYS A 36 -25.59 -5.51 5.07
C CYS A 36 -24.47 -6.37 5.68
N ALA A 37 -23.94 -7.32 4.90
CA ALA A 37 -23.00 -8.34 5.35
C ALA A 37 -21.52 -7.88 5.32
N SER A 38 -21.18 -6.86 6.11
CA SER A 38 -19.86 -6.22 6.08
C SER A 38 -18.93 -6.51 7.29
N GLU A 39 -19.24 -7.49 8.14
CA GLU A 39 -18.58 -7.60 9.46
C GLU A 39 -17.66 -8.84 9.63
N HIS A 40 -16.61 -8.98 8.81
CA HIS A 40 -15.47 -9.86 9.12
C HIS A 40 -14.17 -9.05 9.29
N PRO A 41 -13.39 -9.23 10.38
CA PRO A 41 -12.23 -8.38 10.72
C PRO A 41 -11.06 -8.45 9.73
N TYR A 42 -11.08 -9.38 8.78
CA TYR A 42 -10.13 -9.45 7.66
C TYR A 42 -10.27 -8.30 6.64
N PHE A 43 -11.44 -7.65 6.60
CA PHE A 43 -11.76 -6.60 5.62
C PHE A 43 -11.85 -5.20 6.21
N LYS A 44 -11.52 -5.02 7.50
CA LYS A 44 -11.38 -3.67 8.07
C LYS A 44 -10.05 -3.06 7.63
N GLY A 45 -10.07 -2.40 6.47
CA GLY A 45 -8.92 -1.68 5.91
C GLY A 45 -8.99 -1.44 4.41
N ARG A 46 -9.87 -2.13 3.68
CA ARG A 46 -10.27 -1.76 2.32
C ARG A 46 -11.70 -1.27 2.38
N THR A 47 -11.89 0.04 2.35
CA THR A 47 -13.18 0.62 1.99
C THR A 47 -13.45 0.18 0.56
N PHE A 48 -14.32 -0.81 0.38
CA PHE A 48 -14.92 -0.99 -0.94
C PHE A 48 -15.78 0.25 -1.18
N PRO A 49 -15.50 1.03 -2.22
CA PRO A 49 -16.40 2.10 -2.57
C PRO A 49 -17.78 1.49 -2.85
N LYS A 50 -18.84 2.18 -2.42
CA LYS A 50 -20.22 1.85 -2.80
C LYS A 50 -20.43 2.27 -4.26
N GLU A 51 -19.58 1.77 -5.15
CA GLU A 51 -19.69 2.11 -6.57
C GLU A 51 -20.82 1.29 -7.17
N SER A 52 -21.75 1.99 -7.83
CA SER A 52 -22.75 1.37 -8.68
C SER A 52 -22.08 0.79 -9.94
N LEU A 53 -22.74 -0.16 -10.61
CA LEU A 53 -22.26 -0.66 -11.91
C LEU A 53 -22.14 0.49 -12.92
N GLU A 54 -22.94 1.55 -12.80
CA GLU A 54 -22.87 2.73 -13.65
C GLU A 54 -21.57 3.53 -13.46
N GLU A 55 -21.14 3.73 -12.21
CA GLU A 55 -19.85 4.38 -11.88
C GLU A 55 -18.66 3.59 -12.44
N ALA A 56 -18.70 2.25 -12.32
CA ALA A 56 -17.70 1.38 -12.90
C ALA A 56 -17.68 1.46 -14.44
N LEU A 57 -18.83 1.63 -15.09
CA LEU A 57 -18.87 1.83 -16.54
C LEU A 57 -18.28 3.19 -16.95
N ASP A 58 -18.48 4.24 -16.15
CA ASP A 58 -17.93 5.58 -16.44
C ASP A 58 -16.41 5.66 -16.30
N GLU A 59 -15.83 4.96 -15.33
CA GLU A 59 -14.39 4.96 -15.10
C GLU A 59 -13.62 4.15 -16.17
N TYR A 60 -14.11 2.96 -16.52
CA TYR A 60 -13.31 1.99 -17.28
C TYR A 60 -13.59 1.99 -18.80
N ILE A 61 -14.79 2.38 -19.25
CA ILE A 61 -15.14 2.38 -20.68
C ILE A 61 -14.27 3.33 -21.51
N PRO A 62 -13.98 4.57 -21.10
CA PRO A 62 -13.13 5.47 -21.89
C PRO A 62 -11.76 4.85 -22.18
N THR A 63 -11.09 4.36 -21.15
CA THR A 63 -9.78 3.70 -21.23
C THR A 63 -9.82 2.44 -22.10
N ALA A 64 -10.85 1.61 -21.94
CA ALA A 64 -11.03 0.40 -22.76
C ALA A 64 -11.29 0.73 -24.24
N CYS A 65 -12.09 1.75 -24.54
CA CYS A 65 -12.39 2.19 -25.90
C CYS A 65 -11.16 2.74 -26.61
N ASP A 66 -10.33 3.52 -25.92
CA ASP A 66 -9.10 4.08 -26.46
C ASP A 66 -8.11 2.97 -26.84
N PHE A 67 -7.93 1.97 -25.97
CA PHE A 67 -7.10 0.79 -26.25
C PHE A 67 -7.61 0.02 -27.47
N LEU A 68 -8.89 -0.33 -27.47
CA LEU A 68 -9.50 -1.13 -28.53
C LEU A 68 -9.47 -0.42 -29.89
N THR A 69 -9.56 0.90 -29.92
CA THR A 69 -9.51 1.69 -31.16
C THR A 69 -8.15 1.58 -31.87
N MET A 70 -7.08 1.34 -31.10
CA MET A 70 -5.72 1.11 -31.58
C MET A 70 -5.50 -0.35 -32.05
N ALA A 71 -6.34 -1.30 -31.64
CA ALA A 71 -6.25 -2.73 -31.96
C ALA A 71 -6.85 -3.12 -33.33
N GLY A 72 -6.79 -2.22 -34.33
CA GLY A 72 -7.25 -2.48 -35.69
C GLY A 72 -8.77 -2.41 -35.90
N THR A 73 -9.27 -2.97 -37.00
CA THR A 73 -10.69 -2.90 -37.40
C THR A 73 -11.61 -3.64 -36.44
N GLN A 74 -11.18 -4.80 -35.95
CA GLN A 74 -11.91 -5.62 -34.99
C GLN A 74 -12.01 -4.93 -33.62
N GLY A 75 -10.92 -4.31 -33.17
CA GLY A 75 -10.91 -3.50 -31.96
C GLY A 75 -11.87 -2.31 -32.02
N ARG A 76 -11.88 -1.55 -33.13
CA ARG A 76 -12.84 -0.45 -33.34
C ARG A 76 -14.32 -0.90 -33.30
N SER A 77 -14.63 -2.04 -33.91
CA SER A 77 -15.99 -2.62 -33.88
C SER A 77 -16.41 -3.01 -32.46
N THR A 78 -15.47 -3.59 -31.71
CA THR A 78 -15.66 -4.01 -30.31
C THR A 78 -15.86 -2.79 -29.39
N ALA A 79 -15.03 -1.74 -29.54
CA ALA A 79 -15.18 -0.48 -28.81
C ALA A 79 -16.54 0.18 -29.07
N SER A 80 -16.98 0.22 -30.33
CA SER A 80 -18.29 0.77 -30.71
C SER A 80 -19.44 -0.01 -30.06
N SER A 81 -19.35 -1.34 -30.02
CA SER A 81 -20.36 -2.20 -29.40
C SER A 81 -20.39 -2.06 -27.88
N LEU A 82 -19.23 -1.94 -27.24
CA LEU A 82 -19.11 -1.69 -25.79
C LEU A 82 -19.75 -0.35 -25.40
N HIS A 83 -19.43 0.72 -26.15
CA HIS A 83 -19.98 2.05 -25.91
C HIS A 83 -21.51 2.08 -26.11
N LYS A 84 -22.02 1.40 -27.15
CA LYS A 84 -23.46 1.24 -27.39
C LYS A 84 -24.16 0.47 -26.27
N ALA A 85 -23.54 -0.59 -25.76
CA ALA A 85 -24.09 -1.38 -24.66
C ALA A 85 -24.27 -0.51 -23.41
N ALA A 86 -23.25 0.27 -23.03
CA ALA A 86 -23.31 1.16 -21.87
C ALA A 86 -24.34 2.28 -22.03
N GLY A 87 -24.45 2.89 -23.22
CA GLY A 87 -25.48 3.90 -23.48
C GLY A 87 -26.90 3.33 -23.33
N ARG A 88 -27.14 2.11 -23.80
CA ARG A 88 -28.43 1.43 -23.66
C ARG A 88 -28.72 0.97 -22.25
N PHE A 89 -27.70 0.54 -21.52
CA PHE A 89 -27.79 0.22 -20.10
C PHE A 89 -28.30 1.42 -19.29
N ARG A 90 -27.71 2.60 -19.49
CA ARG A 90 -28.12 3.87 -18.86
C ARG A 90 -29.54 4.29 -19.25
N ALA A 91 -29.92 4.04 -20.50
CA ALA A 91 -31.28 4.28 -20.99
C ALA A 91 -32.31 3.26 -20.48
N LYS A 92 -31.91 2.28 -19.66
CA LYS A 92 -32.74 1.16 -19.16
C LYS A 92 -33.34 0.29 -20.27
N ASP A 93 -32.76 0.31 -21.47
CA ASP A 93 -33.11 -0.57 -22.59
C ASP A 93 -32.41 -1.93 -22.42
N ARG A 94 -33.06 -2.84 -21.69
CA ARG A 94 -32.48 -4.15 -21.32
C ARG A 94 -32.19 -5.03 -22.53
N GLU A 95 -33.12 -5.16 -23.47
CA GLU A 95 -32.95 -6.01 -24.66
C GLU A 95 -31.86 -5.46 -25.58
N GLY A 96 -31.88 -4.15 -25.82
CA GLY A 96 -30.88 -3.50 -26.64
C GLY A 96 -29.48 -3.50 -26.00
N CYS A 97 -29.39 -3.36 -24.68
CA CYS A 97 -28.15 -3.50 -23.91
C CYS A 97 -27.59 -4.92 -24.06
N ALA A 98 -28.40 -5.95 -23.80
CA ALA A 98 -27.97 -7.34 -23.88
C ALA A 98 -27.48 -7.70 -25.30
N ALA A 99 -28.17 -7.26 -26.36
CA ALA A 99 -27.74 -7.49 -27.73
C ALA A 99 -26.37 -6.87 -28.03
N ALA A 100 -26.15 -5.60 -27.63
CA ALA A 100 -24.89 -4.90 -27.86
C ALA A 100 -23.75 -5.48 -27.01
N ALA A 101 -24.03 -5.87 -25.75
CA ALA A 101 -23.06 -6.46 -24.84
C ALA A 101 -22.60 -7.86 -25.31
N ARG A 102 -23.47 -8.69 -25.91
CA ARG A 102 -23.05 -9.97 -26.52
C ARG A 102 -22.06 -9.77 -27.67
N VAL A 103 -22.29 -8.75 -28.50
CA VAL A 103 -21.39 -8.42 -29.61
C VAL A 103 -20.04 -7.92 -29.08
N ALA A 104 -20.06 -7.06 -28.06
CA ALA A 104 -18.83 -6.57 -27.42
C ALA A 104 -18.04 -7.71 -26.75
N ALA A 105 -18.71 -8.62 -26.02
CA ALA A 105 -18.08 -9.79 -25.42
C ALA A 105 -17.45 -10.72 -26.47
N GLY A 106 -18.18 -11.02 -27.56
CA GLY A 106 -17.66 -11.85 -28.64
C GLY A 106 -16.46 -11.23 -29.37
N GLY A 107 -16.49 -9.91 -29.58
CA GLY A 107 -15.36 -9.16 -30.15
C GLY A 107 -14.14 -9.17 -29.23
N ALA A 108 -14.33 -8.98 -27.92
CA ALA A 108 -13.25 -9.06 -26.94
C ALA A 108 -12.65 -10.47 -26.86
N TRP A 109 -13.48 -11.52 -26.89
CA TRP A 109 -13.02 -12.91 -26.92
C TRP A 109 -12.17 -13.23 -28.16
N GLN A 110 -12.59 -12.80 -29.34
CA GLN A 110 -11.79 -12.96 -30.56
C GLN A 110 -10.44 -12.25 -30.46
N LEU A 111 -10.41 -11.04 -29.89
CA LEU A 111 -9.15 -10.32 -29.64
C LEU A 111 -8.24 -11.07 -28.66
N LEU A 112 -8.79 -11.71 -27.62
CA LEU A 112 -8.00 -12.56 -26.69
C LEU A 112 -7.40 -13.79 -27.37
N GLN A 113 -8.04 -14.32 -28.41
CA GLN A 113 -7.52 -15.45 -29.19
C GLN A 113 -6.42 -15.05 -30.17
N GLU A 114 -6.51 -13.85 -30.73
CA GLU A 114 -5.61 -13.35 -31.78
C GLU A 114 -4.43 -12.52 -31.25
N THR A 115 -4.54 -11.96 -30.04
CA THR A 115 -3.56 -11.06 -29.44
C THR A 115 -3.22 -11.45 -28.00
N ALA A 116 -2.05 -11.04 -27.51
CA ALA A 116 -1.69 -11.27 -26.12
C ALA A 116 -2.71 -10.61 -25.18
N PRO A 117 -3.16 -11.28 -24.10
CA PRO A 117 -4.21 -10.76 -23.23
C PRO A 117 -3.76 -9.44 -22.59
N SER A 118 -4.47 -8.36 -22.92
CA SER A 118 -4.29 -7.05 -22.29
C SER A 118 -5.39 -6.80 -21.26
N GLU A 119 -5.06 -6.03 -20.23
CA GLU A 119 -6.00 -5.63 -19.18
C GLU A 119 -7.24 -4.95 -19.76
N ALA A 120 -7.09 -4.11 -20.80
CA ALA A 120 -8.20 -3.45 -21.46
C ALA A 120 -9.14 -4.42 -22.22
N ILE A 121 -8.61 -5.48 -22.83
CA ILE A 121 -9.44 -6.49 -23.50
C ILE A 121 -10.18 -7.33 -22.44
N LEU A 122 -9.52 -7.68 -21.34
CA LEU A 122 -10.13 -8.40 -20.22
C LEU A 122 -11.21 -7.55 -19.52
N HIS A 123 -10.98 -6.25 -19.30
CA HIS A 123 -11.97 -5.30 -18.78
C HIS A 123 -13.17 -5.16 -19.71
N THR A 124 -12.94 -5.06 -21.02
CA THR A 124 -14.01 -5.03 -22.03
C THR A 124 -14.88 -6.28 -21.93
N HIS A 125 -14.24 -7.45 -21.81
CA HIS A 125 -14.92 -8.73 -21.73
C HIS A 125 -15.74 -8.84 -20.42
N ALA A 126 -15.14 -8.47 -19.28
CA ALA A 126 -15.78 -8.48 -17.97
C ALA A 126 -16.97 -7.50 -17.88
N LEU A 127 -16.80 -6.26 -18.34
CA LEU A 127 -17.87 -5.24 -18.35
C LEU A 127 -19.04 -5.65 -19.25
N SER A 128 -18.75 -6.27 -20.39
CA SER A 128 -19.79 -6.80 -21.29
C SER A 128 -20.62 -7.88 -20.59
N HIS A 129 -19.97 -8.80 -19.86
CA HIS A 129 -20.66 -9.82 -19.07
C HIS A 129 -21.42 -9.24 -17.87
N ALA A 130 -20.91 -8.20 -17.21
CA ALA A 130 -21.64 -7.51 -16.15
C ALA A 130 -22.93 -6.85 -16.66
N MET A 131 -22.87 -6.17 -17.81
CA MET A 131 -24.06 -5.59 -18.45
C MET A 131 -25.07 -6.66 -18.90
N LEU A 132 -24.60 -7.83 -19.34
CA LEU A 132 -25.46 -8.98 -19.66
C LEU A 132 -26.18 -9.49 -18.41
N ALA A 133 -25.44 -9.76 -17.33
CA ALA A 133 -26.01 -10.23 -16.08
C ALA A 133 -27.07 -9.27 -15.50
N ALA A 134 -26.86 -7.96 -15.64
CA ALA A 134 -27.82 -6.96 -15.19
C ALA A 134 -29.07 -6.83 -16.08
N SER A 135 -28.98 -7.19 -17.36
CA SER A 135 -30.04 -6.95 -18.36
C SER A 135 -30.91 -8.19 -18.64
N LEU A 136 -30.40 -9.40 -18.38
CA LEU A 136 -31.10 -10.65 -18.66
C LEU A 136 -32.22 -10.94 -17.65
N THR A 137 -33.27 -11.60 -18.14
CA THR A 137 -34.45 -11.99 -17.36
C THR A 137 -34.35 -13.42 -16.81
N ASP A 138 -33.67 -14.33 -17.52
CA ASP A 138 -33.38 -15.67 -17.02
C ASP A 138 -32.31 -15.60 -15.92
N PRO A 139 -32.62 -15.98 -14.66
CA PRO A 139 -31.69 -15.82 -13.56
C PRO A 139 -30.48 -16.76 -13.67
N TRP A 140 -30.62 -17.92 -14.32
CA TRP A 140 -29.52 -18.85 -14.51
C TRP A 140 -28.50 -18.33 -15.53
N GLU A 141 -28.95 -17.84 -16.69
CA GLU A 141 -28.08 -17.17 -17.69
C GLU A 141 -27.45 -15.90 -17.09
N ALA A 142 -28.21 -15.12 -16.33
CA ALA A 142 -27.69 -13.93 -15.65
C ALA A 142 -26.58 -14.27 -14.64
N MET A 143 -26.76 -15.33 -13.84
CA MET A 143 -25.73 -15.79 -12.89
C MET A 143 -24.45 -16.23 -13.61
N ARG A 144 -24.55 -16.98 -14.72
CA ARG A 144 -23.36 -17.40 -15.49
C ARG A 144 -22.55 -16.20 -15.96
N HIS A 145 -23.21 -15.16 -16.45
CA HIS A 145 -22.53 -13.93 -16.87
C HIS A 145 -21.95 -13.14 -15.70
N ALA A 146 -22.60 -13.14 -14.53
CA ALA A 146 -22.04 -12.53 -13.32
C ALA A 146 -20.78 -13.27 -12.86
N ASP A 147 -20.79 -14.60 -12.87
CA ASP A 147 -19.64 -15.44 -12.54
C ASP A 147 -18.48 -15.24 -13.53
N LEU A 148 -18.76 -15.18 -14.83
CA LEU A 148 -17.75 -14.90 -15.86
C LEU A 148 -17.11 -13.51 -15.69
N ALA A 149 -17.92 -12.48 -15.37
CA ALA A 149 -17.40 -11.14 -15.10
C ALA A 149 -16.45 -11.13 -13.88
N LEU A 150 -16.79 -11.86 -12.81
CA LEU A 150 -15.94 -12.01 -11.62
C LEU A 150 -14.64 -12.78 -11.89
N LEU A 151 -14.67 -13.77 -12.80
CA LEU A 151 -13.48 -14.56 -13.17
C LEU A 151 -12.51 -13.78 -14.07
N LEU A 152 -13.03 -12.96 -14.98
CA LEU A 152 -12.22 -12.26 -15.99
C LEU A 152 -11.49 -11.04 -15.44
N CYS A 153 -12.06 -10.34 -14.47
CA CYS A 153 -11.37 -9.24 -13.80
C CYS A 153 -11.74 -9.14 -12.32
N PRO A 154 -10.93 -9.71 -11.41
CA PRO A 154 -11.12 -9.55 -9.97
C PRO A 154 -10.71 -8.16 -9.44
N ASP A 155 -10.04 -7.34 -10.26
CA ASP A 155 -9.50 -6.02 -9.90
C ASP A 155 -10.46 -4.84 -10.24
N LEU A 156 -11.54 -5.08 -11.00
CA LEU A 156 -12.64 -4.11 -11.20
C LEU A 156 -13.32 -3.80 -9.85
N PRO A 157 -14.02 -2.66 -9.66
CA PRO A 157 -14.56 -2.28 -8.35
C PRO A 157 -15.48 -3.36 -7.79
N ILE A 158 -14.90 -4.07 -6.82
CA ILE A 158 -15.38 -5.31 -6.23
C ILE A 158 -16.80 -5.13 -5.66
N GLY A 159 -17.21 -3.93 -5.27
CA GLY A 159 -18.56 -3.67 -4.76
C GLY A 159 -19.68 -3.96 -5.77
N ALA A 160 -19.56 -3.47 -7.00
CA ALA A 160 -20.62 -3.52 -8.00
C ALA A 160 -20.87 -4.94 -8.54
N LEU A 161 -19.80 -5.65 -8.90
CA LEU A 161 -19.89 -7.01 -9.46
C LEU A 161 -20.36 -8.03 -8.42
N HIS A 162 -19.91 -7.92 -7.16
CA HIS A 162 -20.38 -8.81 -6.10
C HIS A 162 -21.83 -8.51 -5.72
N GLY A 163 -22.25 -7.24 -5.73
CA GLY A 163 -23.65 -6.85 -5.56
C GLY A 163 -24.54 -7.42 -6.67
N LEU A 164 -24.10 -7.34 -7.91
CA LEU A 164 -24.81 -7.93 -9.07
C LEU A 164 -24.90 -9.46 -8.97
N ALA A 165 -23.80 -10.13 -8.66
CA ALA A 165 -23.78 -11.58 -8.48
C ALA A 165 -24.69 -12.02 -7.32
N GLN A 166 -24.71 -11.27 -6.21
CA GLN A 166 -25.60 -11.54 -5.08
C GLN A 166 -27.08 -11.39 -5.46
N GLU A 167 -27.42 -10.36 -6.24
CA GLU A 167 -28.78 -10.16 -6.75
C GLU A 167 -29.20 -11.31 -7.69
N CYS A 168 -28.34 -11.71 -8.63
CA CYS A 168 -28.56 -12.88 -9.47
C CYS A 168 -28.72 -14.16 -8.64
N ASN A 169 -27.95 -14.32 -7.56
CA ASN A 169 -28.02 -15.46 -6.65
C ASN A 169 -29.39 -15.55 -5.97
N LEU A 170 -29.89 -14.42 -5.44
CA LEU A 170 -31.19 -14.36 -4.78
C LEU A 170 -32.33 -14.73 -5.74
N ARG A 171 -32.24 -14.30 -7.01
CA ARG A 171 -33.22 -14.68 -8.05
C ARG A 171 -33.19 -16.18 -8.37
N CYS A 172 -31.99 -16.77 -8.47
CA CYS A 172 -31.83 -18.22 -8.65
C CYS A 172 -32.44 -18.99 -7.46
N GLN A 173 -32.14 -18.55 -6.24
CA GLN A 173 -32.66 -19.17 -5.01
C GLN A 173 -34.19 -19.05 -4.89
N ALA A 174 -34.77 -17.93 -5.31
CA ALA A 174 -36.22 -17.73 -5.32
C ALA A 174 -36.96 -18.65 -6.31
N GLN A 175 -36.31 -19.04 -7.42
CA GLN A 175 -36.88 -19.96 -8.41
C GLN A 175 -36.61 -21.44 -8.11
N ALA A 176 -35.64 -21.75 -7.26
CA ALA A 176 -35.32 -23.13 -6.89
C ALA A 176 -36.37 -23.72 -5.93
N GLN A 177 -37.40 -24.41 -6.45
CA GLN A 177 -38.34 -25.19 -5.63
C GLN A 177 -38.02 -26.69 -5.58
N LYS A 178 -37.80 -27.15 -4.33
CA LYS A 178 -37.86 -28.49 -3.70
C LYS A 178 -36.94 -29.65 -4.18
N PRO A 179 -36.32 -30.38 -3.21
CA PRO A 179 -35.47 -31.53 -3.47
C PRO A 179 -36.30 -32.75 -3.89
N CYS A 180 -35.86 -33.43 -4.95
CA CYS A 180 -36.32 -34.78 -5.27
C CYS A 180 -35.66 -35.77 -4.30
N ALA A 181 -36.48 -36.61 -3.68
CA ALA A 181 -36.04 -37.65 -2.76
C ALA A 181 -35.40 -38.80 -3.55
N GLU A 182 -34.19 -39.22 -3.16
CA GLU A 182 -33.76 -40.62 -3.23
C GLU A 182 -32.49 -40.86 -2.41
N GLU A 183 -32.42 -42.03 -1.76
CA GLU A 183 -31.49 -42.45 -0.71
C GLU A 183 -30.13 -42.92 -1.27
N ARG A 184 -29.33 -42.01 -1.82
CA ARG A 184 -27.87 -42.24 -1.91
C ARG A 184 -27.19 -41.44 -0.80
N ALA A 185 -26.07 -41.94 -0.26
CA ALA A 185 -25.33 -41.25 0.79
C ALA A 185 -24.28 -40.32 0.16
N TRP A 186 -24.50 -39.00 0.22
CA TRP A 186 -23.68 -37.99 -0.49
C TRP A 186 -22.53 -37.42 0.37
N HIS A 187 -22.32 -37.98 1.56
CA HIS A 187 -21.29 -37.49 2.48
C HIS A 187 -19.89 -37.97 2.12
N ILE A 188 -18.89 -37.12 2.28
CA ILE A 188 -17.49 -37.53 2.22
C ILE A 188 -17.18 -38.45 3.41
N PRO A 189 -16.45 -39.57 3.23
CA PRO A 189 -16.07 -40.47 4.32
C PRO A 189 -15.46 -39.74 5.51
N ALA A 190 -16.00 -40.03 6.71
CA ALA A 190 -15.47 -39.53 7.98
C ALA A 190 -14.36 -40.43 8.55
N GLU A 191 -14.25 -41.66 8.04
CA GLU A 191 -13.27 -42.67 8.46
C GLU A 191 -12.47 -43.15 7.26
N LEU A 192 -11.24 -43.58 7.51
CA LEU A 192 -10.30 -44.09 6.50
C LEU A 192 -9.87 -45.51 6.87
N ASP A 193 -10.02 -46.47 5.95
CA ASP A 193 -9.45 -47.81 6.15
C ASP A 193 -7.93 -47.76 5.93
N LEU A 194 -7.18 -47.79 7.03
CA LEU A 194 -5.72 -47.76 7.03
C LEU A 194 -5.08 -49.00 6.38
N ARG A 195 -5.85 -50.07 6.12
CA ARG A 195 -5.38 -51.27 5.42
C ARG A 195 -5.47 -51.14 3.91
N SER A 196 -6.11 -50.09 3.41
CA SER A 196 -6.22 -49.83 1.98
C SER A 196 -4.82 -49.62 1.37
N PRO A 197 -4.48 -50.26 0.25
CA PRO A 197 -3.18 -50.06 -0.41
C PRO A 197 -2.99 -48.62 -0.91
N LYS A 198 -4.06 -47.82 -0.95
CA LYS A 198 -4.02 -46.40 -1.33
C LYS A 198 -3.46 -45.49 -0.24
N VAL A 199 -3.40 -45.98 1.01
CA VAL A 199 -2.93 -45.24 2.19
C VAL A 199 -1.44 -45.55 2.41
N PRO A 200 -0.54 -44.57 2.28
CA PRO A 200 0.89 -44.79 2.55
C PRO A 200 1.14 -45.15 4.01
N GLN A 201 2.10 -46.05 4.26
CA GLN A 201 2.60 -46.30 5.60
C GLN A 201 3.41 -45.09 6.07
N ILE A 202 3.08 -44.56 7.25
CA ILE A 202 3.78 -43.43 7.87
C ILE A 202 5.02 -43.94 8.61
N LEU A 203 6.20 -43.58 8.11
CA LEU A 203 7.50 -43.96 8.65
C LEU A 203 8.13 -42.86 9.50
N GLN A 204 8.02 -41.59 9.07
CA GLN A 204 8.61 -40.43 9.75
C GLN A 204 7.52 -39.43 10.17
N PRO A 205 6.77 -39.70 11.25
CA PRO A 205 5.60 -38.91 11.60
C PRO A 205 5.94 -37.47 12.01
N ILE A 206 5.16 -36.50 11.53
CA ILE A 206 5.17 -35.11 12.02
C ILE A 206 4.67 -35.06 13.48
N GLU A 207 5.19 -34.13 14.28
CA GLU A 207 4.71 -33.88 15.65
C GLU A 207 3.20 -33.54 15.62
N ARG A 208 2.40 -34.33 16.35
CA ARG A 208 0.98 -34.07 16.56
C ARG A 208 0.76 -33.46 17.94
N VAL A 209 0.05 -32.33 17.99
CA VAL A 209 -0.15 -31.54 19.21
C VAL A 209 -1.63 -31.27 19.43
N GLY A 210 -2.16 -31.65 20.59
CA GLY A 210 -3.54 -31.33 20.97
C GLY A 210 -3.75 -29.83 21.17
N CYS A 211 -4.85 -29.29 20.65
CA CYS A 211 -5.20 -27.88 20.81
C CYS A 211 -5.50 -27.50 22.27
N HIS A 212 -5.94 -28.46 23.10
CA HIS A 212 -6.33 -28.24 24.48
C HIS A 212 -5.09 -27.95 25.34
N GLY A 213 -4.80 -26.67 25.54
CA GLY A 213 -3.65 -26.18 26.30
C GLY A 213 -2.54 -25.56 25.45
N LEU A 214 -2.63 -25.62 24.12
CA LEU A 214 -1.68 -24.98 23.21
C LEU A 214 -2.00 -23.48 23.06
N SER A 215 -1.35 -22.64 23.86
CA SER A 215 -1.51 -21.19 23.77
C SER A 215 -0.86 -20.63 22.49
N VAL A 216 -1.34 -19.48 22.01
CA VAL A 216 -0.76 -18.77 20.85
C VAL A 216 0.74 -18.46 21.07
N ILE A 217 1.13 -18.15 22.31
CA ILE A 217 2.54 -17.93 22.69
C ILE A 217 3.34 -19.23 22.61
N SER A 218 2.82 -20.33 23.17
CA SER A 218 3.47 -21.63 23.12
C SER A 218 3.66 -22.11 21.67
N PHE A 219 2.66 -21.91 20.82
CA PHE A 219 2.74 -22.19 19.39
C PHE A 219 3.81 -21.33 18.71
N ARG A 220 3.89 -20.03 19.02
CA ARG A 220 4.91 -19.12 18.48
C ARG A 220 6.32 -19.59 18.83
N GLU A 221 6.57 -19.92 20.10
CA GLU A 221 7.91 -20.29 20.57
C GLU A 221 8.35 -21.68 20.11
N ARG A 222 7.42 -22.64 20.05
CA ARG A 222 7.72 -24.04 19.69
C ARG A 222 7.75 -24.29 18.19
N MET A 223 6.80 -23.72 17.46
CA MET A 223 6.59 -24.03 16.04
C MET A 223 7.05 -22.89 15.15
N LEU A 224 6.49 -21.70 15.33
CA LEU A 224 6.69 -20.59 14.39
C LEU A 224 8.14 -20.06 14.38
N LYS A 225 8.72 -19.74 15.55
CA LYS A 225 10.11 -19.27 15.65
C LYS A 225 11.14 -20.33 15.24
N ARG A 226 10.83 -21.61 15.44
CA ARG A 226 11.74 -22.73 15.16
C ARG A 226 11.55 -23.31 13.76
N ALA A 227 10.61 -22.76 12.97
CA ALA A 227 10.18 -23.32 11.69
C ALA A 227 9.90 -24.83 11.76
N CYS A 228 9.21 -25.26 12.82
CA CYS A 228 8.88 -26.66 13.04
C CYS A 228 7.46 -26.96 12.56
N PRO A 229 7.26 -27.84 11.56
CA PRO A 229 5.93 -28.25 11.14
C PRO A 229 5.25 -29.09 12.22
N ALA A 230 3.94 -28.92 12.36
CA ALA A 230 3.15 -29.66 13.35
C ALA A 230 1.70 -29.82 12.92
N VAL A 231 1.10 -30.95 13.26
CA VAL A 231 -0.35 -31.17 13.13
C VAL A 231 -1.01 -30.78 14.45
N VAL A 232 -1.92 -29.81 14.41
CA VAL A 232 -2.72 -29.40 15.56
C VAL A 232 -4.05 -30.14 15.52
N GLU A 233 -4.28 -30.99 16.51
CA GLU A 233 -5.48 -31.81 16.66
C GLU A 233 -6.55 -31.08 17.49
N GLY A 234 -7.82 -31.25 17.12
CA GLY A 234 -8.96 -30.72 17.88
C GLY A 234 -9.16 -29.20 17.83
N HIS A 235 -8.39 -28.48 17.00
CA HIS A 235 -8.48 -27.02 16.88
C HIS A 235 -9.86 -26.57 16.37
N LEU A 236 -10.39 -27.30 15.39
CA LEU A 236 -11.79 -27.24 15.02
C LEU A 236 -12.48 -28.39 15.74
N SER A 237 -13.52 -28.10 16.52
CA SER A 237 -14.40 -29.19 16.92
C SER A 237 -14.89 -29.83 15.63
N GLN A 238 -14.86 -31.15 15.54
CA GLN A 238 -15.28 -31.91 14.36
C GLN A 238 -16.70 -31.57 13.88
N ALA A 239 -17.44 -30.73 14.63
CA ALA A 239 -18.76 -30.18 14.37
C ALA A 239 -18.79 -28.77 13.72
N GLN A 240 -17.76 -27.93 13.78
CA GLN A 240 -17.95 -26.49 13.47
C GLN A 240 -18.15 -26.19 11.97
N TRP A 241 -17.34 -26.78 11.09
CA TRP A 241 -17.51 -26.68 9.62
C TRP A 241 -18.30 -27.86 9.04
N SER A 242 -18.25 -29.02 9.69
CA SER A 242 -19.08 -30.17 9.27
C SER A 242 -20.58 -29.93 9.51
N ALA A 243 -20.97 -29.23 10.59
CA ALA A 243 -22.37 -28.85 10.82
C ALA A 243 -22.89 -27.80 9.83
N GLN A 244 -22.01 -27.18 9.04
CA GLN A 244 -22.37 -26.27 7.96
C GLN A 244 -22.60 -27.01 6.62
N GLY A 245 -22.51 -28.36 6.61
CA GLY A 245 -22.80 -29.17 5.42
C GLY A 245 -21.62 -29.33 4.45
N TRP A 246 -20.41 -28.90 4.81
CA TRP A 246 -19.25 -28.96 3.91
C TRP A 246 -18.91 -30.38 3.45
N SER A 247 -19.10 -31.37 4.32
CA SER A 247 -18.91 -32.80 3.99
C SER A 247 -20.05 -33.40 3.17
N ASP A 248 -21.18 -32.71 2.99
CA ASP A 248 -22.31 -33.15 2.19
C ASP A 248 -22.21 -32.61 0.76
N LEU A 249 -22.01 -33.49 -0.22
CA LEU A 249 -21.94 -33.06 -1.61
C LEU A 249 -23.28 -32.49 -2.12
N ARG A 250 -24.42 -32.83 -1.50
CA ARG A 250 -25.72 -32.21 -1.82
C ARG A 250 -25.79 -30.76 -1.42
N PHE A 251 -25.15 -30.40 -0.31
CA PHE A 251 -25.08 -29.00 0.13
C PHE A 251 -24.47 -28.14 -0.99
N TRP A 252 -23.37 -28.59 -1.59
CA TRP A 252 -22.72 -27.91 -2.70
C TRP A 252 -23.62 -27.86 -3.95
N ALA A 253 -24.20 -28.98 -4.35
CA ALA A 253 -25.07 -29.05 -5.52
C ALA A 253 -26.35 -28.22 -5.38
N VAL A 254 -26.90 -28.07 -4.17
CA VAL A 254 -28.16 -27.34 -3.93
C VAL A 254 -27.92 -25.86 -3.65
N GLN A 255 -26.95 -25.52 -2.79
CA GLN A 255 -26.71 -24.13 -2.38
C GLN A 255 -25.93 -23.33 -3.43
N HIS A 256 -25.05 -24.02 -4.15
CA HIS A 256 -24.11 -23.38 -5.06
C HIS A 256 -24.08 -24.03 -6.45
N GLY A 257 -24.95 -25.01 -6.73
CA GLY A 257 -24.93 -25.80 -7.97
C GLY A 257 -24.94 -24.98 -9.25
N HIS A 258 -25.66 -23.87 -9.23
CA HIS A 258 -25.81 -22.93 -10.35
C HIS A 258 -24.63 -21.99 -10.58
N ARG A 259 -23.63 -22.03 -9.71
CA ARG A 259 -22.41 -21.23 -9.85
C ARG A 259 -21.50 -21.87 -10.88
N THR A 260 -20.93 -21.05 -11.75
CA THR A 260 -19.96 -21.51 -12.77
C THR A 260 -18.54 -21.33 -12.24
N ILE A 261 -17.78 -22.42 -12.13
CA ILE A 261 -16.43 -22.42 -11.56
C ILE A 261 -15.42 -23.02 -12.54
N PRO A 262 -14.17 -22.52 -12.57
CA PRO A 262 -13.09 -23.16 -13.30
C PRO A 262 -12.65 -24.45 -12.59
N ILE A 263 -12.42 -25.51 -13.36
CA ILE A 263 -11.99 -26.82 -12.89
C ILE A 263 -10.72 -27.22 -13.63
N GLU A 264 -9.73 -27.71 -12.88
CA GLU A 264 -8.54 -28.36 -13.42
C GLU A 264 -8.80 -29.87 -13.52
N MET A 265 -8.63 -30.43 -14.72
CA MET A 265 -8.86 -31.85 -15.02
C MET A 265 -7.56 -32.50 -15.53
N GLY A 266 -7.15 -33.62 -14.94
CA GLY A 266 -5.99 -34.41 -15.36
C GLY A 266 -6.34 -35.90 -15.54
N SER A 267 -5.64 -36.59 -16.44
CA SER A 267 -5.72 -38.05 -16.61
C SER A 267 -4.60 -38.76 -15.85
N SER A 268 -4.86 -39.97 -15.37
CA SER A 268 -3.87 -40.78 -14.63
C SER A 268 -2.89 -41.56 -15.52
N GLU A 269 -2.94 -41.41 -16.84
CA GLU A 269 -2.24 -42.29 -17.80
C GLU A 269 -0.95 -41.70 -18.42
N ASP A 270 -0.70 -40.39 -18.32
CA ASP A 270 0.50 -39.78 -18.90
C ASP A 270 1.69 -39.80 -17.92
N ASP A 271 2.11 -41.02 -17.61
CA ASP A 271 3.08 -41.34 -16.55
C ASP A 271 4.56 -41.17 -16.94
N ALA A 272 4.88 -40.45 -18.03
CA ALA A 272 6.24 -40.47 -18.59
C ALA A 272 7.15 -39.24 -18.35
N THR A 273 6.67 -38.07 -17.91
CA THR A 273 7.57 -36.88 -17.87
C THR A 273 7.53 -35.98 -16.64
N GLY A 274 6.67 -36.20 -15.62
CA GLY A 274 6.75 -35.52 -14.31
C GLY A 274 6.64 -33.97 -14.28
N MET A 275 6.79 -33.29 -15.43
CA MET A 275 6.67 -31.86 -15.69
C MET A 275 5.32 -31.52 -16.36
N ALA A 276 4.52 -32.53 -16.70
CA ALA A 276 3.34 -32.38 -17.57
C ALA A 276 2.02 -32.03 -16.84
N LEU A 277 2.01 -31.87 -15.51
CA LEU A 277 0.86 -31.25 -14.81
C LEU A 277 0.92 -29.71 -14.82
N GLN A 278 1.99 -29.12 -15.35
CA GLN A 278 2.13 -27.66 -15.40
C GLN A 278 2.17 -27.05 -16.80
N GLN A 279 2.15 -27.83 -17.90
CA GLN A 279 2.21 -27.21 -19.24
C GLN A 279 1.66 -27.96 -20.48
N SER A 280 1.03 -29.15 -20.44
CA SER A 280 0.53 -29.73 -21.72
C SER A 280 -0.70 -30.65 -21.77
N THR A 281 -1.29 -31.14 -20.67
CA THR A 281 -2.52 -31.98 -20.78
C THR A 281 -3.56 -31.76 -19.67
N VAL A 282 -3.60 -30.57 -19.06
CA VAL A 282 -4.74 -30.15 -18.23
C VAL A 282 -5.72 -29.41 -19.14
N SER A 283 -6.90 -29.98 -19.38
CA SER A 283 -7.99 -29.21 -20.00
C SER A 283 -8.60 -28.33 -18.92
N GLU A 284 -8.32 -27.02 -18.94
CA GLU A 284 -9.05 -26.05 -18.13
C GLU A 284 -10.47 -25.90 -18.72
N GLY A 285 -11.49 -26.06 -17.87
CA GLY A 285 -12.89 -25.93 -18.27
C GLY A 285 -13.72 -25.26 -17.19
N SER A 286 -14.76 -24.54 -17.60
CA SER A 286 -15.76 -23.99 -16.67
C SER A 286 -16.96 -24.94 -16.58
N LEU A 287 -17.30 -25.40 -15.38
CA LEU A 287 -18.48 -26.25 -15.12
C LEU A 287 -19.40 -25.60 -14.09
N LEU A 288 -20.66 -26.01 -14.08
CA LEU A 288 -21.52 -25.75 -12.94
C LEU A 288 -21.03 -26.56 -11.73
N VAL A 289 -21.16 -26.01 -10.52
CA VAL A 289 -20.83 -26.74 -9.29
C VAL A 289 -21.63 -28.05 -9.20
N SER A 290 -22.90 -28.07 -9.63
CA SER A 290 -23.71 -29.29 -9.66
C SER A 290 -23.16 -30.32 -10.63
N GLU A 291 -22.73 -29.90 -11.83
CA GLU A 291 -22.10 -30.77 -12.82
C GLU A 291 -20.77 -31.32 -12.31
N PHE A 292 -19.97 -30.51 -11.62
CA PHE A 292 -18.71 -30.95 -11.00
C PHE A 292 -18.96 -31.98 -9.90
N VAL A 293 -19.97 -31.76 -9.05
CA VAL A 293 -20.37 -32.70 -8.01
C VAL A 293 -20.81 -34.03 -8.63
N ASP A 294 -21.72 -34.00 -9.60
CA ASP A 294 -22.33 -35.19 -10.18
C ASP A 294 -21.34 -35.99 -11.04
N LYS A 295 -20.51 -35.32 -11.83
CA LYS A 295 -19.58 -35.95 -12.77
C LYS A 295 -18.29 -36.44 -12.13
N TYR A 296 -17.79 -35.76 -11.09
CA TYR A 296 -16.47 -36.03 -10.52
C TYR A 296 -16.51 -36.42 -9.04
N LEU A 297 -17.07 -35.56 -8.18
CA LEU A 297 -16.95 -35.75 -6.73
C LEU A 297 -17.74 -36.97 -6.24
N LEU A 298 -18.96 -37.18 -6.74
CA LEU A 298 -19.81 -38.32 -6.36
C LEU A 298 -19.22 -39.68 -6.77
N PRO A 299 -18.83 -39.92 -8.04
CA PRO A 299 -18.19 -41.18 -8.43
C PRO A 299 -16.91 -41.47 -7.62
N SER A 300 -16.07 -40.44 -7.43
CA SER A 300 -14.87 -40.54 -6.58
C SER A 300 -15.24 -40.91 -5.13
N ASN A 301 -16.30 -40.31 -4.59
CA ASN A 301 -16.76 -40.55 -3.23
C ASN A 301 -17.30 -41.98 -3.02
N GLU A 302 -18.07 -42.49 -3.98
CA GLU A 302 -18.56 -43.88 -3.97
C GLU A 302 -17.41 -44.89 -4.07
N SER A 303 -16.42 -44.62 -4.94
CA SER A 303 -15.22 -45.46 -5.09
C SER A 303 -14.42 -45.56 -3.78
N CYS A 304 -14.32 -44.48 -3.02
CA CYS A 304 -13.62 -44.47 -1.73
C CYS A 304 -14.32 -45.28 -0.62
N ARG A 305 -15.61 -45.63 -0.77
CA ARG A 305 -16.42 -46.29 0.28
C ARG A 305 -16.54 -47.80 0.12
N ARG A 306 -16.24 -48.38 -1.03
CA ARG A 306 -16.37 -49.83 -1.24
C ARG A 306 -15.31 -50.56 -0.38
N LEU A 307 -15.76 -51.43 0.52
CA LEU A 307 -14.91 -52.33 1.32
C LEU A 307 -14.36 -53.49 0.46
N PRO A 308 -13.25 -54.15 0.85
CA PRO A 308 -12.56 -55.17 0.05
C PRO A 308 -13.26 -56.54 -0.06
N GLU A 309 -14.47 -56.73 0.48
CA GLU A 309 -15.08 -58.07 0.59
C GLU A 309 -15.61 -58.64 -0.75
N GLU A 310 -15.72 -57.82 -1.78
CA GLU A 310 -16.04 -58.25 -3.15
C GLU A 310 -14.92 -57.85 -4.11
N TRP A 311 -13.68 -58.27 -3.83
CA TRP A 311 -12.59 -58.15 -4.80
C TRP A 311 -12.65 -59.32 -5.79
N PRO A 312 -12.91 -59.11 -7.09
CA PRO A 312 -12.87 -60.20 -8.06
C PRO A 312 -11.44 -60.71 -8.17
N SER A 313 -11.26 -62.03 -8.08
CA SER A 313 -9.96 -62.71 -8.16
C SER A 313 -9.43 -62.86 -9.60
N GLU A 314 -10.09 -62.24 -10.58
CA GLU A 314 -9.67 -62.24 -11.98
C GLU A 314 -9.45 -60.80 -12.44
N GLY A 315 -8.31 -60.59 -13.12
CA GLY A 315 -7.64 -59.33 -13.36
C GLY A 315 -8.54 -58.15 -13.72
N ILE A 316 -8.32 -57.04 -13.02
CA ILE A 316 -8.72 -55.70 -13.46
C ILE A 316 -7.41 -54.98 -13.78
N ASP A 317 -6.97 -55.15 -15.03
CA ASP A 317 -6.28 -54.07 -15.74
C ASP A 317 -7.25 -52.87 -15.80
N GLU A 318 -6.70 -51.66 -15.69
CA GLU A 318 -7.37 -50.36 -15.87
C GLU A 318 -8.36 -49.93 -14.76
N TRP A 319 -7.90 -48.97 -13.95
CA TRP A 319 -8.77 -48.16 -13.12
C TRP A 319 -9.72 -47.34 -14.00
N SER A 320 -11.03 -47.45 -13.79
CA SER A 320 -12.00 -46.48 -14.31
C SER A 320 -12.04 -45.17 -13.49
N VAL A 321 -10.91 -44.71 -12.95
CA VAL A 321 -10.77 -43.35 -12.40
C VAL A 321 -9.85 -42.57 -13.31
N SER A 322 -10.21 -42.49 -14.58
CA SER A 322 -9.41 -41.86 -15.64
C SER A 322 -9.41 -40.33 -15.58
N GLN A 323 -10.14 -39.71 -14.65
CA GLN A 323 -10.19 -38.26 -14.51
C GLN A 323 -10.07 -37.82 -13.04
N VAL A 324 -8.88 -37.34 -12.68
CA VAL A 324 -8.68 -36.54 -11.48
C VAL A 324 -9.15 -35.13 -11.81
N ALA A 325 -10.04 -34.61 -10.99
CA ALA A 325 -10.47 -33.22 -11.10
C ALA A 325 -10.45 -32.54 -9.73
N TYR A 326 -10.02 -31.30 -9.73
CA TYR A 326 -10.08 -30.45 -8.56
C TYR A 326 -10.37 -29.00 -8.94
N MET A 327 -11.11 -28.35 -8.05
CA MET A 327 -11.34 -26.92 -8.06
C MET A 327 -10.20 -26.28 -7.25
N ALA A 328 -9.17 -25.78 -7.94
CA ALA A 328 -8.20 -24.89 -7.31
C ALA A 328 -7.56 -23.89 -8.26
N GLN A 329 -6.75 -22.98 -7.67
CA GLN A 329 -6.05 -21.84 -8.27
C GLN A 329 -6.85 -20.58 -8.61
N HIS A 330 -8.15 -20.51 -8.29
CA HIS A 330 -8.93 -19.26 -8.43
C HIS A 330 -9.44 -18.74 -7.07
N GLN A 331 -9.73 -17.44 -6.98
CA GLN A 331 -10.23 -16.80 -5.76
C GLN A 331 -11.71 -17.16 -5.50
N LEU A 332 -12.00 -18.44 -5.24
CA LEU A 332 -13.36 -18.97 -5.04
C LEU A 332 -14.13 -18.18 -3.97
N LEU A 333 -13.46 -17.76 -2.89
CA LEU A 333 -14.08 -16.98 -1.82
C LEU A 333 -14.40 -15.53 -2.19
N MET A 334 -13.79 -15.02 -3.25
CA MET A 334 -14.20 -13.75 -3.87
C MET A 334 -15.42 -14.01 -4.74
N GLN A 335 -15.36 -15.04 -5.59
CA GLN A 335 -16.49 -15.38 -6.46
C GLN A 335 -17.76 -15.72 -5.66
N ILE A 336 -17.66 -16.49 -4.57
CA ILE A 336 -18.77 -16.92 -3.71
C ILE A 336 -18.57 -16.39 -2.28
N PRO A 337 -18.88 -15.11 -2.00
CA PRO A 337 -18.68 -14.50 -0.67
C PRO A 337 -19.48 -15.18 0.43
N GLU A 338 -20.57 -15.88 0.10
CA GLU A 338 -21.39 -16.63 1.04
C GLU A 338 -20.60 -17.78 1.70
N LEU A 339 -19.71 -18.45 0.96
CA LEU A 339 -18.82 -19.48 1.49
C LEU A 339 -17.82 -18.89 2.48
N ARG A 340 -17.35 -17.67 2.22
CA ARG A 340 -16.41 -16.99 3.09
C ARG A 340 -16.98 -16.74 4.49
N ARG A 341 -18.28 -16.47 4.61
CA ARG A 341 -18.95 -16.26 5.92
C ARG A 341 -19.02 -17.54 6.75
N GLN A 342 -18.85 -18.71 6.13
CA GLN A 342 -18.88 -20.02 6.79
C GLN A 342 -17.50 -20.39 7.37
N ILE A 343 -16.42 -19.85 6.80
CA ILE A 343 -15.04 -20.14 7.21
C ILE A 343 -14.65 -19.37 8.48
N SER A 344 -14.21 -20.10 9.49
CA SER A 344 -13.68 -19.56 10.75
C SER A 344 -12.16 -19.54 10.73
N VAL A 345 -11.52 -18.37 10.79
CA VAL A 345 -10.05 -18.28 10.75
C VAL A 345 -9.42 -18.89 12.01
N PRO A 346 -8.48 -19.83 11.90
CA PRO A 346 -7.75 -20.41 13.02
C PRO A 346 -7.13 -19.34 13.93
N HIS A 347 -7.23 -19.49 15.26
CA HIS A 347 -6.74 -18.44 16.18
C HIS A 347 -5.21 -18.24 16.09
N PHE A 348 -4.45 -19.25 15.63
CA PHE A 348 -3.00 -19.16 15.43
C PHE A 348 -2.63 -18.22 14.28
N CYS A 349 -3.55 -17.97 13.35
CA CYS A 349 -3.34 -17.00 12.28
C CYS A 349 -3.23 -15.55 12.79
N SER A 350 -3.44 -15.30 14.09
CA SER A 350 -3.17 -14.00 14.71
C SER A 350 -1.67 -13.67 14.86
N LEU A 351 -0.78 -14.66 14.66
CA LEU A 351 0.67 -14.50 14.80
C LEU A 351 1.34 -13.78 13.63
N GLY A 352 0.65 -13.58 12.51
CA GLY A 352 1.15 -12.90 11.32
C GLY A 352 0.05 -12.14 10.60
N GLN A 353 0.40 -11.50 9.48
CA GLN A 353 -0.58 -10.83 8.63
C GLN A 353 -1.10 -11.83 7.60
N LEU A 354 -2.33 -12.32 7.81
CA LEU A 354 -3.01 -13.22 6.88
C LEU A 354 -3.14 -12.57 5.49
N GLN A 355 -2.56 -13.19 4.46
CA GLN A 355 -2.46 -12.69 3.08
C GLN A 355 -3.59 -13.20 2.18
N THR A 356 -3.84 -14.51 2.24
CA THR A 356 -4.78 -15.20 1.35
C THR A 356 -5.47 -16.35 2.09
N VAL A 357 -6.73 -16.61 1.75
CA VAL A 357 -7.48 -17.80 2.19
C VAL A 357 -8.03 -18.49 0.95
N ASN A 358 -7.66 -19.75 0.72
CA ASN A 358 -8.13 -20.53 -0.43
C ASN A 358 -8.81 -21.83 0.01
N VAL A 359 -9.81 -22.24 -0.76
CA VAL A 359 -10.54 -23.50 -0.59
C VAL A 359 -10.15 -24.46 -1.70
N TRP A 360 -9.90 -25.71 -1.34
CA TRP A 360 -9.53 -26.78 -2.26
C TRP A 360 -10.59 -27.86 -2.18
N ILE A 361 -11.21 -28.20 -3.30
CA ILE A 361 -12.18 -29.30 -3.42
C ILE A 361 -11.75 -30.21 -4.55
N GLY A 362 -11.58 -31.50 -4.29
CA GLY A 362 -11.10 -32.40 -5.31
C GLY A 362 -11.44 -33.86 -5.07
N THR A 363 -11.32 -34.62 -6.16
CA THR A 363 -11.42 -36.08 -6.19
C THR A 363 -10.23 -36.75 -5.49
N ALA A 364 -10.39 -38.03 -5.14
CA ALA A 364 -9.30 -38.87 -4.67
C ALA A 364 -8.21 -38.99 -5.74
N GLY A 365 -6.94 -38.98 -5.33
CA GLY A 365 -5.79 -39.03 -6.24
C GLY A 365 -5.30 -37.67 -6.75
N THR A 366 -5.96 -36.56 -6.37
CA THR A 366 -5.44 -35.21 -6.65
C THR A 366 -4.10 -35.00 -5.94
N VAL A 367 -3.08 -34.55 -6.68
CA VAL A 367 -1.72 -34.32 -6.17
C VAL A 367 -1.32 -32.86 -6.40
N THR A 368 -0.68 -32.27 -5.39
CA THR A 368 0.07 -31.02 -5.54
C THR A 368 1.55 -31.34 -5.65
N ALA A 369 2.19 -30.86 -6.71
CA ALA A 369 3.62 -31.06 -6.97
C ALA A 369 4.47 -30.60 -5.78
N LEU A 370 5.69 -31.15 -5.66
CA LEU A 370 6.60 -30.79 -4.57
C LEU A 370 7.06 -29.33 -4.74
N HIS A 371 6.69 -28.47 -3.80
CA HIS A 371 6.97 -27.02 -3.85
C HIS A 371 7.09 -26.44 -2.44
N TYR A 372 7.51 -25.18 -2.31
CA TYR A 372 7.43 -24.45 -1.04
C TYR A 372 6.74 -23.08 -1.21
N ASP A 373 6.13 -22.62 -0.13
CA ASP A 373 5.52 -21.28 -0.06
C ASP A 373 6.48 -20.25 0.54
N LEU A 374 6.38 -18.99 0.13
CA LEU A 374 7.16 -17.88 0.74
C LEU A 374 6.58 -17.39 2.07
N ASP A 375 5.30 -17.69 2.30
CA ASP A 375 4.54 -17.34 3.50
C ASP A 375 4.31 -18.58 4.38
N ASP A 376 4.07 -18.36 5.67
CA ASP A 376 3.67 -19.44 6.59
C ASP A 376 2.25 -19.92 6.21
N ASN A 377 2.03 -21.23 6.13
CA ASN A 377 0.79 -21.80 5.61
C ASN A 377 0.12 -22.72 6.65
N PHE A 378 -1.14 -22.46 6.97
CA PHE A 378 -1.98 -23.39 7.73
C PHE A 378 -2.96 -24.11 6.81
N LEU A 379 -2.77 -25.41 6.64
CA LEU A 379 -3.64 -26.29 5.86
C LEU A 379 -4.63 -26.99 6.80
N VAL A 380 -5.90 -26.62 6.73
CA VAL A 380 -6.99 -27.22 7.51
C VAL A 380 -7.74 -28.23 6.65
N GLN A 381 -7.85 -29.47 7.12
CA GLN A 381 -8.63 -30.50 6.45
C GLN A 381 -10.08 -30.49 6.95
N VAL A 382 -11.02 -30.19 6.06
CA VAL A 382 -12.45 -30.05 6.41
C VAL A 382 -13.18 -31.38 6.29
N ALA A 383 -12.98 -32.08 5.17
CA ALA A 383 -13.64 -33.36 4.87
C ALA A 383 -12.72 -34.25 4.06
N GLY A 384 -12.77 -35.56 4.30
CA GLY A 384 -11.86 -36.53 3.67
C GLY A 384 -10.44 -36.46 4.21
N PHE A 385 -9.54 -37.18 3.55
CA PHE A 385 -8.17 -37.42 4.03
C PHE A 385 -7.12 -37.03 3.00
N LYS A 386 -6.02 -36.44 3.47
CA LYS A 386 -4.84 -36.11 2.66
C LYS A 386 -3.59 -36.73 3.25
N TYR A 387 -2.69 -37.18 2.39
CA TYR A 387 -1.33 -37.54 2.73
C TYR A 387 -0.43 -36.33 2.43
N VAL A 388 0.44 -35.98 3.38
CA VAL A 388 1.36 -34.85 3.26
C VAL A 388 2.77 -35.30 3.63
N ARG A 389 3.74 -34.96 2.78
CA ARG A 389 5.17 -35.12 3.06
C ARG A 389 5.86 -33.75 3.01
N LEU A 390 6.69 -33.47 4.01
CA LEU A 390 7.37 -32.20 4.23
C LEU A 390 8.89 -32.39 4.28
N TYR A 391 9.64 -31.44 3.73
CA TYR A 391 11.10 -31.39 3.80
C TYR A 391 11.53 -30.00 4.26
N ALA A 392 12.55 -29.96 5.11
CA ALA A 392 13.12 -28.69 5.57
C ALA A 392 13.73 -27.92 4.39
N TYR A 393 13.78 -26.59 4.47
CA TYR A 393 14.36 -25.77 3.40
C TYR A 393 15.83 -26.12 3.09
N GLY A 394 16.59 -26.60 4.10
CA GLY A 394 17.96 -27.07 3.90
C GLY A 394 18.11 -28.29 2.98
N GLU A 395 17.02 -29.00 2.69
CA GLU A 395 17.03 -30.17 1.79
C GLU A 395 16.91 -29.77 0.31
N SER A 396 16.80 -28.49 -0.02
CA SER A 396 16.57 -28.00 -1.40
C SER A 396 17.52 -28.61 -2.44
N ASP A 397 18.80 -28.79 -2.08
CA ASP A 397 19.82 -29.41 -2.95
C ASP A 397 19.55 -30.89 -3.26
N ASN A 398 18.91 -31.60 -2.33
CA ASN A 398 18.51 -33.00 -2.50
C ASN A 398 17.17 -33.12 -3.26
N LEU A 399 16.40 -32.03 -3.33
CA LEU A 399 15.11 -31.96 -4.01
C LEU A 399 15.20 -31.41 -5.44
N TYR A 400 16.39 -31.07 -5.94
CA TYR A 400 16.57 -30.53 -7.30
C TYR A 400 15.68 -29.32 -7.55
N ALA A 401 15.68 -28.38 -6.60
CA ALA A 401 14.97 -27.13 -6.73
C ALA A 401 15.46 -26.39 -7.99
N GLU A 402 14.56 -26.11 -8.93
CA GLU A 402 14.83 -25.20 -10.03
C GLU A 402 14.34 -23.79 -9.65
N ASP A 403 15.10 -22.76 -10.00
CA ASP A 403 14.62 -21.38 -9.92
C ASP A 403 13.45 -21.25 -10.89
N ALA A 404 12.22 -21.22 -10.36
CA ALA A 404 11.01 -21.23 -11.16
C ALA A 404 11.06 -20.10 -12.21
N PRO A 405 10.76 -20.39 -13.49
CA PRO A 405 10.67 -19.35 -14.51
C PRO A 405 9.63 -18.31 -14.08
N ARG A 406 9.99 -17.03 -14.17
CA ARG A 406 9.10 -15.89 -13.97
C ARG A 406 8.04 -15.85 -15.09
N ASP A 407 7.09 -16.77 -15.07
CA ASP A 407 6.01 -16.81 -16.06
C ASP A 407 4.77 -16.06 -15.56
N ARG A 408 4.06 -15.50 -16.54
CA ARG A 408 3.13 -14.38 -16.46
C ARG A 408 1.95 -14.61 -15.50
N GLY A 409 1.80 -13.72 -14.51
CA GLY A 409 0.49 -13.40 -13.92
C GLY A 409 0.02 -14.17 -12.67
N LYS A 410 0.66 -15.27 -12.25
CA LYS A 410 0.28 -15.94 -10.99
C LYS A 410 1.03 -15.31 -9.81
N LYS A 411 0.35 -14.43 -9.06
CA LYS A 411 0.78 -14.01 -7.72
C LYS A 411 0.95 -15.28 -6.86
N HIS A 412 1.98 -15.33 -6.02
CA HIS A 412 2.50 -16.44 -5.16
C HIS A 412 3.68 -17.22 -5.79
N GLY A 413 4.89 -16.70 -5.57
CA GLY A 413 6.16 -17.26 -6.06
C GLY A 413 6.66 -18.46 -5.26
N ALA A 414 6.14 -19.65 -5.56
CA ALA A 414 6.69 -20.93 -5.09
C ALA A 414 7.79 -21.44 -6.05
N SER A 415 8.88 -22.02 -5.53
CA SER A 415 9.78 -22.84 -6.34
C SER A 415 9.27 -24.29 -6.38
N PHE A 416 9.38 -24.93 -7.53
CA PHE A 416 8.93 -26.30 -7.78
C PHE A 416 10.13 -27.26 -7.89
N SER A 417 9.89 -28.52 -7.55
CA SER A 417 10.82 -29.61 -7.75
C SER A 417 10.27 -30.58 -8.80
N PRO A 418 11.10 -31.03 -9.76
CA PRO A 418 10.69 -32.03 -10.76
C PRO A 418 10.57 -33.45 -10.18
N VAL A 419 10.94 -33.67 -8.91
CA VAL A 419 11.03 -35.01 -8.33
C VAL A 419 9.66 -35.60 -7.98
N ARG A 420 9.42 -36.84 -8.42
CA ARG A 420 8.25 -37.64 -8.02
C ARG A 420 8.42 -38.21 -6.61
N VAL A 421 7.66 -37.69 -5.65
CA VAL A 421 7.85 -38.00 -4.22
C VAL A 421 7.52 -39.45 -3.85
N GLU A 422 6.46 -40.02 -4.41
CA GLU A 422 6.01 -41.39 -4.09
C GLU A 422 6.63 -42.46 -5.00
N SER A 423 7.17 -42.07 -6.15
CA SER A 423 7.84 -42.93 -7.13
C SER A 423 9.07 -42.24 -7.74
N PRO A 424 10.10 -41.94 -6.92
CA PRO A 424 11.25 -41.18 -7.39
C PRO A 424 12.10 -41.99 -8.36
N ASP A 425 12.41 -41.39 -9.51
CA ASP A 425 13.45 -41.90 -10.40
C ASP A 425 14.82 -41.53 -9.83
N LEU A 426 15.45 -42.48 -9.14
CA LEU A 426 16.76 -42.29 -8.50
C LEU A 426 17.92 -42.37 -9.50
N GLU A 427 17.69 -42.78 -10.75
CA GLU A 427 18.70 -42.69 -11.81
C GLU A 427 18.79 -41.24 -12.29
N VAL A 428 17.64 -40.56 -12.44
CA VAL A 428 17.56 -39.14 -12.83
C VAL A 428 17.85 -38.20 -11.65
N HIS A 429 17.34 -38.53 -10.45
CA HIS A 429 17.43 -37.69 -9.25
C HIS A 429 18.13 -38.40 -8.06
N PRO A 430 19.39 -38.84 -8.19
CA PRO A 430 20.08 -39.67 -7.19
C PRO A 430 20.24 -39.02 -5.80
N LYS A 431 20.30 -37.69 -5.70
CA LYS A 431 20.43 -36.98 -4.41
C LYS A 431 19.16 -37.08 -3.56
N PHE A 432 18.00 -37.32 -4.19
CA PHE A 432 16.73 -37.42 -3.48
C PHE A 432 16.69 -38.58 -2.48
N ALA A 433 17.47 -39.65 -2.73
CA ALA A 433 17.62 -40.76 -1.79
C ALA A 433 18.19 -40.33 -0.41
N ARG A 434 18.84 -39.16 -0.33
CA ARG A 434 19.40 -38.60 0.90
C ARG A 434 18.48 -37.58 1.57
N ALA A 435 17.39 -37.19 0.91
CA ALA A 435 16.50 -36.14 1.40
C ALA A 435 15.82 -36.56 2.70
N GLN A 436 15.96 -35.76 3.76
CA GLN A 436 15.27 -35.99 5.02
C GLN A 436 13.86 -35.41 4.97
N TYR A 437 12.88 -36.18 5.44
CA TYR A 437 11.47 -35.79 5.36
C TYR A 437 10.69 -36.17 6.60
N THR A 438 9.57 -35.48 6.80
CA THR A 438 8.53 -35.87 7.75
C THR A 438 7.21 -36.00 7.01
N GLU A 439 6.29 -36.82 7.48
CA GLU A 439 5.03 -37.09 6.81
C GLU A 439 3.87 -37.27 7.78
N THR A 440 2.65 -37.07 7.30
CA THR A 440 1.43 -37.28 8.09
C THR A 440 0.26 -37.63 7.19
N LEU A 441 -0.70 -38.34 7.77
CA LEU A 441 -2.08 -38.31 7.28
C LEU A 441 -2.80 -37.16 7.98
N LEU A 442 -3.53 -36.38 7.21
CA LEU A 442 -4.34 -35.26 7.66
C LEU A 442 -5.81 -35.64 7.46
N GLY A 443 -6.54 -35.78 8.56
CA GLY A 443 -7.96 -36.17 8.59
C GLY A 443 -8.90 -35.00 8.93
N PRO A 444 -10.22 -35.22 8.87
CA PRO A 444 -11.21 -34.18 9.10
C PRO A 444 -11.07 -33.49 10.47
N GLY A 445 -10.95 -32.17 10.48
CA GLY A 445 -10.80 -31.32 11.67
C GLY A 445 -9.35 -31.06 12.11
N GLU A 446 -8.38 -31.69 11.46
CA GLU A 446 -6.95 -31.50 11.74
C GLU A 446 -6.38 -30.31 10.95
N MET A 447 -5.41 -29.62 11.56
CA MET A 447 -4.74 -28.47 10.94
C MET A 447 -3.24 -28.70 10.90
N LEU A 448 -2.65 -28.69 9.72
CA LEU A 448 -1.20 -28.75 9.53
C LEU A 448 -0.62 -27.34 9.43
N PHE A 449 0.37 -27.04 10.26
CA PHE A 449 1.22 -25.87 10.11
C PHE A 449 2.43 -26.22 9.23
N ILE A 450 2.55 -25.53 8.10
CA ILE A 450 3.64 -25.62 7.13
C ILE A 450 4.43 -24.30 7.25
N PRO A 451 5.64 -24.32 7.83
CA PRO A 451 6.48 -23.13 7.92
C PRO A 451 6.81 -22.57 6.53
N LYS A 452 7.03 -21.26 6.45
CA LYS A 452 7.54 -20.64 5.22
C LYS A 452 8.80 -21.35 4.72
N LYS A 453 8.93 -21.47 3.42
CA LYS A 453 10.00 -22.17 2.70
C LYS A 453 10.11 -23.67 3.01
N CYS A 454 9.14 -24.26 3.72
CA CYS A 454 9.07 -25.71 3.88
C CYS A 454 8.55 -26.35 2.58
N TRP A 455 9.34 -27.26 2.02
CA TRP A 455 8.92 -28.02 0.85
C TRP A 455 7.83 -29.00 1.27
N HIS A 456 6.75 -29.06 0.50
CA HIS A 456 5.61 -29.88 0.80
C HIS A 456 5.02 -30.51 -0.46
N TYR A 457 4.60 -31.76 -0.28
CA TYR A 457 3.91 -32.58 -1.27
C TYR A 457 2.61 -33.06 -0.64
N VAL A 458 1.50 -32.93 -1.36
CA VAL A 458 0.16 -33.22 -0.84
C VAL A 458 -0.59 -34.09 -1.83
N ARG A 459 -1.13 -35.24 -1.38
CA ARG A 459 -2.02 -36.10 -2.17
C ARG A 459 -3.33 -36.34 -1.44
N SER A 460 -4.46 -36.14 -2.12
CA SER A 460 -5.79 -36.50 -1.61
C SER A 460 -5.99 -38.01 -1.67
N ILE A 461 -6.28 -38.63 -0.52
CA ILE A 461 -6.54 -40.07 -0.40
C ILE A 461 -7.99 -40.38 -0.75
N THR A 462 -8.91 -39.50 -0.34
CA THR A 462 -10.34 -39.57 -0.65
C THR A 462 -10.78 -38.33 -1.42
N THR A 463 -12.03 -38.30 -1.88
CA THR A 463 -12.70 -37.00 -2.14
C THR A 463 -12.49 -36.13 -0.91
N SER A 464 -12.02 -34.89 -1.11
CA SER A 464 -11.48 -34.09 -0.01
C SER A 464 -11.76 -32.61 -0.17
N ILE A 465 -11.95 -31.94 0.97
CA ILE A 465 -12.09 -30.50 1.06
C ILE A 465 -11.12 -29.97 2.11
N SER A 466 -10.31 -28.98 1.75
CA SER A 466 -9.37 -28.32 2.67
C SER A 466 -9.35 -26.81 2.47
N VAL A 467 -8.90 -26.07 3.49
CA VAL A 467 -8.77 -24.62 3.46
C VAL A 467 -7.35 -24.23 3.89
N ASN A 468 -6.71 -23.36 3.12
CA ASN A 468 -5.38 -22.84 3.42
C ASN A 468 -5.45 -21.40 3.91
N PHE A 469 -4.57 -21.04 4.85
CA PHE A 469 -4.37 -19.69 5.35
C PHE A 469 -2.88 -19.34 5.24
N TRP A 470 -2.53 -18.39 4.36
CA TRP A 470 -1.13 -17.93 4.21
C TRP A 470 -0.87 -16.66 5.01
N LEU A 471 0.26 -16.58 5.71
CA LEU A 471 0.63 -15.46 6.57
C LEU A 471 2.02 -14.93 6.25
N ASN A 472 2.10 -13.60 6.12
CA ASN A 472 3.38 -12.91 6.03
C ASN A 472 3.87 -12.56 7.46
N PRO A 473 5.16 -12.74 7.79
CA PRO A 473 5.74 -12.26 9.03
C PRO A 473 5.45 -10.76 9.26
N ALA A 474 4.87 -10.44 10.42
CA ALA A 474 4.67 -9.06 10.83
C ALA A 474 6.04 -8.33 10.96
N PRO A 475 6.16 -7.05 10.54
CA PRO A 475 7.40 -6.29 10.72
C PRO A 475 7.81 -6.29 12.20
N LEU A 476 9.10 -6.51 12.45
CA LEU A 476 9.75 -6.72 13.75
C LEU A 476 9.40 -5.66 14.82
N HIS A 477 8.89 -4.50 14.44
CA HIS A 477 8.46 -3.42 15.34
C HIS A 477 7.17 -3.67 16.12
N VAL A 478 6.40 -4.74 15.85
CA VAL A 478 5.07 -4.93 16.48
C VAL A 478 5.08 -5.91 17.68
N LEU A 479 6.19 -6.62 17.95
CA LEU A 479 6.16 -7.75 18.92
C LEU A 479 7.23 -7.70 20.02
N ALA A 480 7.95 -6.58 20.17
CA ALA A 480 8.98 -6.41 21.22
C ALA A 480 8.48 -5.69 22.48
N ALA A 481 7.18 -5.37 22.58
CA ALA A 481 6.58 -4.85 23.81
C ALA A 481 5.41 -5.73 24.23
N GLU A 482 5.33 -5.97 25.54
CA GLU A 482 4.20 -6.54 26.28
C GLU A 482 4.27 -8.06 26.55
N ASP A 483 5.16 -8.43 27.48
CA ASP A 483 4.76 -9.32 28.57
C ASP A 483 3.62 -8.64 29.34
N GLY A 484 2.44 -9.27 29.36
CA GLY A 484 1.38 -8.94 30.31
C GLY A 484 0.12 -8.25 29.78
N ASP A 485 -0.52 -8.74 28.71
CA ASP A 485 -1.97 -8.53 28.56
C ASP A 485 -2.67 -9.68 27.80
N THR A 486 -3.13 -10.69 28.54
CA THR A 486 -4.04 -11.76 28.07
C THR A 486 -5.46 -11.22 27.80
N LYS A 487 -5.59 -10.21 26.93
CA LYS A 487 -6.89 -9.63 26.52
C LYS A 487 -7.21 -9.75 25.03
N HIS A 488 -6.27 -10.17 24.19
CA HIS A 488 -6.55 -10.47 22.77
C HIS A 488 -7.09 -11.89 22.48
N VAL A 489 -7.23 -12.74 23.50
CA VAL A 489 -7.64 -14.16 23.33
C VAL A 489 -9.10 -14.43 23.72
N LEU A 490 -9.83 -13.46 24.28
CA LEU A 490 -11.19 -13.70 24.79
C LEU A 490 -12.33 -13.43 23.79
N THR A 491 -12.06 -12.93 22.58
CA THR A 491 -13.11 -12.54 21.61
C THR A 491 -13.64 -13.71 20.76
N TRP A 492 -12.97 -14.86 20.75
CA TRP A 492 -13.40 -16.01 19.91
C TRP A 492 -14.07 -17.15 20.70
N ARG A 493 -13.93 -17.22 22.03
CA ARG A 493 -14.54 -18.31 22.83
C ARG A 493 -16.03 -18.17 23.16
N LEU A 494 -16.68 -17.05 22.83
CA LEU A 494 -18.10 -16.83 23.14
C LEU A 494 -19.05 -17.02 21.93
N ALA A 495 -18.52 -17.23 20.71
CA ALA A 495 -19.34 -17.35 19.51
C ALA A 495 -19.74 -18.81 19.14
N CYS A 496 -19.20 -19.83 19.83
CA CYS A 496 -19.48 -21.24 19.53
C CYS A 496 -20.27 -21.98 20.62
N ALA A 497 -20.72 -21.29 21.68
CA ALA A 497 -21.44 -21.93 22.79
C ALA A 497 -22.98 -21.88 22.68
N ALA A 498 -23.53 -21.52 21.51
CA ALA A 498 -24.98 -21.39 21.30
C ALA A 498 -25.49 -22.20 20.10
N ALA A 499 -25.12 -23.48 20.04
CA ALA A 499 -25.84 -24.47 19.24
C ALA A 499 -25.39 -25.89 19.62
N MET A 500 -26.14 -26.57 20.48
CA MET A 500 -26.42 -28.02 20.44
C MET A 500 -27.41 -28.38 21.59
N PRO A 501 -28.32 -29.35 21.39
CA PRO A 501 -29.31 -29.74 22.39
C PRO A 501 -28.72 -30.66 23.45
N SER A 502 -29.27 -30.56 24.66
CA SER A 502 -29.05 -31.44 25.80
C SER A 502 -29.28 -32.92 25.48
N ILE A 503 -28.30 -33.78 25.78
CA ILE A 503 -28.50 -35.21 26.05
C ILE A 503 -27.88 -35.50 27.42
N GLY A 504 -28.72 -36.03 28.32
CA GLY A 504 -28.39 -36.23 29.72
C GLY A 504 -27.74 -37.59 30.02
N THR A 505 -26.95 -37.59 31.08
CA THR A 505 -26.71 -38.69 32.03
C THR A 505 -26.21 -37.99 33.31
N GLY A 506 -26.89 -38.02 34.45
CA GLY A 506 -27.06 -39.18 35.31
C GLY A 506 -25.85 -39.36 36.23
N GLY A 507 -25.84 -38.73 37.43
CA GLY A 507 -24.79 -38.91 38.44
C GLY A 507 -24.98 -38.01 39.66
N ARG A 508 -25.00 -38.58 40.87
CA ARG A 508 -25.64 -38.04 42.08
C ARG A 508 -24.79 -37.14 42.99
N CYS A 509 -25.50 -36.27 43.71
CA CYS A 509 -25.34 -35.82 45.10
C CYS A 509 -24.09 -35.02 45.53
N PHE A 510 -24.31 -33.78 46.00
CA PHE A 510 -24.25 -33.44 47.44
C PHE A 510 -25.02 -32.13 47.69
N ALA A 511 -25.87 -32.13 48.71
CA ALA A 511 -26.73 -31.00 49.09
C ALA A 511 -25.96 -29.91 49.86
N ALA A 512 -26.26 -28.64 49.58
CA ALA A 512 -26.04 -27.54 50.52
C ALA A 512 -27.14 -26.48 50.32
N GLN A 513 -27.81 -26.13 51.41
CA GLN A 513 -28.96 -25.23 51.49
C GLN A 513 -28.62 -23.79 51.05
N GLU A 514 -29.51 -23.17 50.27
CA GLU A 514 -29.44 -21.75 49.89
C GLU A 514 -30.02 -20.83 50.97
N VAL A 515 -29.31 -19.73 51.23
CA VAL A 515 -29.79 -18.56 51.99
C VAL A 515 -30.08 -17.42 50.99
N PRO A 516 -31.27 -16.78 50.99
CA PRO A 516 -31.60 -15.74 50.01
C PRO A 516 -30.95 -14.40 50.40
N GLY A 517 -30.15 -13.83 49.51
CA GLY A 517 -29.56 -12.48 49.70
C GLY A 517 -28.22 -12.23 48.99
N ARG A 518 -27.49 -13.27 48.58
CA ARG A 518 -26.20 -13.13 47.85
C ARG A 518 -26.32 -13.03 46.32
N GLN A 519 -27.48 -13.31 45.74
CA GLN A 519 -27.64 -13.40 44.28
C GLN A 519 -27.62 -12.03 43.56
N SER A 520 -28.10 -10.94 44.17
CA SER A 520 -28.13 -9.60 43.53
C SER A 520 -26.73 -8.99 43.38
N VAL A 521 -25.92 -8.96 44.44
CA VAL A 521 -24.55 -8.38 44.37
C VAL A 521 -23.61 -9.21 43.49
N ALA A 522 -23.81 -10.53 43.42
CA ALA A 522 -23.06 -11.41 42.54
C ALA A 522 -23.43 -11.18 41.06
N ALA A 523 -24.71 -10.96 40.77
CA ALA A 523 -25.19 -10.62 39.42
C ALA A 523 -24.65 -9.26 38.96
N ASP A 524 -24.71 -8.22 39.81
CA ASP A 524 -24.20 -6.87 39.48
C ASP A 524 -22.69 -6.88 39.20
N ARG A 525 -21.91 -7.61 40.01
CA ARG A 525 -20.46 -7.80 39.78
C ARG A 525 -20.18 -8.58 38.50
N GLN A 526 -21.05 -9.52 38.14
CA GLN A 526 -20.92 -10.29 36.91
C GLN A 526 -21.17 -9.38 35.69
N VAL A 527 -22.18 -8.51 35.74
CA VAL A 527 -22.47 -7.52 34.69
C VAL A 527 -21.30 -6.56 34.50
N LEU A 528 -20.74 -5.98 35.57
CA LEU A 528 -19.58 -5.08 35.47
C LEU A 528 -18.32 -5.78 34.90
N ARG A 529 -18.10 -7.05 35.26
CA ARG A 529 -17.01 -7.87 34.67
C ARG A 529 -17.24 -8.14 33.19
N ASP A 530 -18.48 -8.40 32.80
CA ASP A 530 -18.82 -8.69 31.41
C ASP A 530 -18.73 -7.43 30.54
N VAL A 531 -19.16 -6.26 31.06
CA VAL A 531 -18.91 -4.96 30.43
C VAL A 531 -17.41 -4.69 30.32
N THR A 532 -16.63 -4.94 31.37
CA THR A 532 -15.18 -4.73 31.31
C THR A 532 -14.50 -5.63 30.28
N LYS A 533 -14.91 -6.91 30.20
CA LYS A 533 -14.44 -7.83 29.15
C LYS A 533 -14.82 -7.31 27.76
N GLN A 534 -16.03 -6.79 27.57
CA GLN A 534 -16.48 -6.22 26.30
C GLN A 534 -15.64 -4.98 25.93
N LEU A 535 -15.48 -4.02 26.85
CA LEU A 535 -14.67 -2.82 26.65
C LEU A 535 -13.20 -3.16 26.31
N SER A 536 -12.63 -4.17 26.97
CA SER A 536 -11.24 -4.58 26.72
C SER A 536 -10.99 -5.16 25.32
N LYS A 537 -12.04 -5.66 24.66
CA LYS A 537 -12.00 -6.25 23.32
C LYS A 537 -12.24 -5.25 22.21
N LEU A 538 -12.63 -4.00 22.53
CA LEU A 538 -12.91 -2.98 21.53
C LEU A 538 -11.63 -2.61 20.76
N GLY A 539 -11.70 -2.73 19.44
CA GLY A 539 -10.63 -2.34 18.52
C GLY A 539 -10.63 -0.84 18.20
N ARG A 540 -9.65 -0.41 17.39
CA ARG A 540 -9.42 1.00 17.00
C ARG A 540 -10.66 1.71 16.43
N ASN A 541 -11.53 1.03 15.69
CA ASN A 541 -12.72 1.66 15.08
C ASN A 541 -14.04 1.33 15.83
N GLN A 542 -14.00 1.00 17.13
CA GLN A 542 -15.19 0.62 17.91
C GLN A 542 -15.38 1.45 19.18
N TRP A 543 -14.72 2.61 19.27
CA TRP A 543 -14.74 3.46 20.45
C TRP A 543 -16.16 3.95 20.82
N HIS A 544 -17.06 4.12 19.85
CA HIS A 544 -18.46 4.54 20.09
C HIS A 544 -19.24 3.53 20.96
N GLN A 545 -18.85 2.25 20.92
CA GLN A 545 -19.48 1.21 21.73
C GLN A 545 -19.20 1.41 23.22
N VAL A 546 -18.12 2.10 23.59
CA VAL A 546 -17.84 2.45 24.99
C VAL A 546 -18.98 3.31 25.56
N SER A 547 -19.40 4.35 24.82
CA SER A 547 -20.50 5.24 25.24
C SER A 547 -21.84 4.50 25.30
N LEU A 548 -22.05 3.48 24.46
CA LEU A 548 -23.24 2.63 24.51
C LEU A 548 -23.28 1.76 25.77
N GLN A 549 -22.14 1.20 26.19
CA GLN A 549 -22.06 0.37 27.39
C GLN A 549 -22.28 1.18 28.67
N PHE A 550 -21.76 2.41 28.73
CA PHE A 550 -22.02 3.32 29.86
C PHE A 550 -23.50 3.74 29.93
N ARG A 551 -24.17 3.93 28.78
CA ARG A 551 -25.63 4.13 28.76
C ARG A 551 -26.40 2.92 29.27
N ARG A 552 -26.02 1.70 28.87
CA ARG A 552 -26.64 0.47 29.38
C ARG A 552 -26.45 0.28 30.88
N LEU A 553 -25.27 0.62 31.40
CA LEU A 553 -25.03 0.60 32.85
C LEU A 553 -25.92 1.61 33.58
N ALA A 554 -26.12 2.80 33.01
CA ALA A 554 -27.03 3.81 33.55
C ALA A 554 -28.51 3.36 33.50
N GLU A 555 -28.96 2.75 32.39
CA GLU A 555 -30.31 2.18 32.25
C GLU A 555 -30.57 1.06 33.27
N GLN A 556 -29.55 0.30 33.63
CA GLN A 556 -29.60 -0.76 34.64
C GLN A 556 -29.35 -0.25 36.08
N SER A 557 -29.17 1.06 36.28
CA SER A 557 -28.84 1.68 37.57
C SER A 557 -27.57 1.11 38.24
N LEU A 558 -26.62 0.61 37.45
CA LEU A 558 -25.36 0.04 37.92
C LEU A 558 -24.23 1.07 37.83
N LYS A 559 -23.55 1.33 38.95
CA LYS A 559 -22.41 2.27 38.99
C LYS A 559 -21.12 1.59 38.51
N PRO A 560 -20.44 2.12 37.46
CA PRO A 560 -19.14 1.59 37.04
C PRO A 560 -18.08 1.82 38.11
N ASP A 561 -17.15 0.87 38.27
CA ASP A 561 -15.99 1.02 39.15
C ASP A 561 -14.78 1.60 38.40
N ALA A 562 -13.72 1.95 39.14
CA ALA A 562 -12.49 2.53 38.56
C ALA A 562 -11.84 1.61 37.50
N PHE A 563 -12.05 0.29 37.57
CA PHE A 563 -11.51 -0.66 36.62
C PHE A 563 -12.26 -0.64 35.28
N VAL A 564 -13.59 -0.48 35.31
CA VAL A 564 -14.42 -0.25 34.12
C VAL A 564 -14.02 1.06 33.43
N TYR A 565 -13.85 2.14 34.19
CA TYR A 565 -13.39 3.44 33.65
C TYR A 565 -12.00 3.36 33.02
N ASN A 566 -11.01 2.74 33.69
CA ASN A 566 -9.66 2.59 33.13
C ASN A 566 -9.67 1.77 31.84
N THR A 567 -10.49 0.71 31.78
CA THR A 567 -10.63 -0.11 30.58
C THR A 567 -11.31 0.67 29.44
N ALA A 568 -12.29 1.52 29.77
CA ALA A 568 -12.95 2.43 28.82
C ALA A 568 -11.96 3.45 28.24
N ILE A 569 -11.13 4.06 29.09
CA ILE A 569 -10.09 5.02 28.69
C ILE A 569 -9.10 4.37 27.70
N ILE A 570 -8.62 3.16 28.00
CA ILE A 570 -7.73 2.41 27.11
C ILE A 570 -8.44 2.10 25.77
N ALA A 571 -9.72 1.74 25.81
CA ALA A 571 -10.52 1.45 24.61
C ALA A 571 -10.66 2.70 23.72
N TYR A 572 -11.00 3.86 24.27
CA TYR A 572 -10.99 5.13 23.54
C TYR A 572 -9.59 5.47 22.99
N GLY A 573 -8.54 5.20 23.77
CA GLY A 573 -7.15 5.41 23.34
C GLY A 573 -6.70 4.53 22.17
N ARG A 574 -7.18 3.28 22.08
CA ARG A 574 -6.99 2.43 20.89
C ARG A 574 -7.64 3.06 19.66
N GLY A 575 -8.75 3.76 19.84
CA GLY A 575 -9.45 4.48 18.78
C GLY A 575 -8.94 5.88 18.47
N GLN A 576 -7.86 6.32 19.14
CA GLN A 576 -7.31 7.67 19.00
C GLN A 576 -8.27 8.81 19.41
N GLU A 577 -9.34 8.48 20.13
CA GLU A 577 -10.31 9.44 20.69
C GLU A 577 -9.89 9.92 22.07
N TRP A 578 -8.85 10.76 22.09
CA TRP A 578 -8.27 11.27 23.33
C TRP A 578 -9.25 12.17 24.12
N GLN A 579 -10.16 12.89 23.44
CA GLN A 579 -11.16 13.74 24.10
C GLN A 579 -12.13 12.91 24.94
N ALA A 580 -12.56 11.76 24.41
CA ALA A 580 -13.44 10.85 25.13
C ALA A 580 -12.71 10.17 26.29
N SER A 581 -11.43 9.78 26.12
CA SER A 581 -10.56 9.32 27.22
C SER A 581 -10.45 10.36 28.34
N MET A 582 -10.31 11.64 27.99
CA MET A 582 -10.26 12.76 28.95
C MET A 582 -11.60 12.97 29.68
N HIS A 583 -12.72 12.91 28.96
CA HIS A 583 -14.05 13.01 29.56
C HIS A 583 -14.28 11.91 30.58
N MET A 584 -13.88 10.66 30.28
CA MET A 584 -13.99 9.55 31.23
C MET A 584 -13.14 9.77 32.50
N LEU A 585 -11.95 10.36 32.38
CA LEU A 585 -11.13 10.71 33.54
C LEU A 585 -11.77 11.84 34.37
N ALA A 586 -12.45 12.78 33.73
CA ALA A 586 -13.23 13.83 34.40
C ALA A 586 -14.43 13.24 35.15
N ASP A 587 -15.19 12.36 34.51
CA ASP A 587 -16.39 11.71 35.05
C ASP A 587 -16.10 10.86 36.30
N MET A 588 -14.92 10.25 36.39
CA MET A 588 -14.50 9.54 37.62
C MET A 588 -14.56 10.44 38.86
N SER A 589 -14.26 11.74 38.72
CA SER A 589 -14.33 12.68 39.84
C SER A 589 -15.75 13.07 40.21
N SER A 590 -16.66 13.21 39.22
CA SER A 590 -18.08 13.49 39.51
C SER A 590 -18.79 12.31 40.19
N GLU A 591 -18.33 11.08 39.95
CA GLU A 591 -18.85 9.86 40.58
C GLU A 591 -18.15 9.50 41.91
N ALA A 592 -17.29 10.38 42.44
CA ALA A 592 -16.52 10.17 43.67
C ALA A 592 -15.61 8.91 43.66
N LEU A 593 -15.12 8.52 42.48
CA LEU A 593 -14.12 7.46 42.32
C LEU A 593 -12.70 8.05 42.39
N GLU A 594 -11.80 7.41 43.12
CA GLU A 594 -10.40 7.84 43.19
C GLU A 594 -9.71 7.63 41.84
N ARG A 595 -9.22 8.73 41.25
CA ARG A 595 -8.26 8.65 40.14
C ARG A 595 -6.99 8.01 40.68
N ASN A 596 -6.40 7.09 39.93
CA ASN A 596 -5.14 6.45 40.31
C ASN A 596 -4.10 6.59 39.20
N ALA A 597 -2.86 6.22 39.49
CA ALA A 597 -1.76 6.31 38.52
C ALA A 597 -2.07 5.56 37.21
N VAL A 598 -2.83 4.46 37.27
CA VAL A 598 -3.25 3.67 36.10
C VAL A 598 -4.23 4.45 35.22
N SER A 599 -5.17 5.21 35.81
CA SER A 599 -6.10 6.06 35.07
C SER A 599 -5.36 7.14 34.28
N TYR A 600 -4.39 7.81 34.91
CA TYR A 600 -3.58 8.84 34.26
C TYR A 600 -2.67 8.26 33.15
N ALA A 601 -1.97 7.16 33.42
CA ALA A 601 -1.12 6.49 32.43
C ALA A 601 -1.91 6.02 31.20
N ALA A 602 -3.14 5.50 31.40
CA ALA A 602 -4.02 5.10 30.31
C ALA A 602 -4.41 6.27 29.38
N VAL A 603 -4.68 7.45 29.96
CA VAL A 603 -4.96 8.67 29.19
C VAL A 603 -3.70 9.18 28.48
N LEU A 604 -2.53 9.13 29.12
CA LEU A 604 -1.26 9.51 28.48
C LEU A 604 -0.96 8.64 27.26
N GLY A 605 -1.10 7.32 27.39
CA GLY A 605 -0.95 6.39 26.27
C GLY A 605 -1.98 6.62 25.15
N ALA A 606 -3.22 7.00 25.49
CA ALA A 606 -4.25 7.40 24.51
C ALA A 606 -3.82 8.66 23.74
N CYS A 607 -3.33 9.69 24.45
CA CYS A 607 -2.85 10.93 23.83
C CYS A 607 -1.62 10.68 22.94
N ALA A 608 -0.71 9.80 23.34
CA ALA A 608 0.47 9.41 22.57
C ALA A 608 0.12 8.67 21.26
N LYS A 609 -0.94 7.86 21.28
CA LYS A 609 -1.49 7.19 20.08
C LYS A 609 -2.20 8.18 19.16
N ALA A 610 -2.91 9.16 19.72
CA ALA A 610 -3.60 10.22 18.99
C ALA A 610 -2.68 11.37 18.52
N LYS A 611 -1.38 11.33 18.85
CA LYS A 611 -0.38 12.36 18.51
C LYS A 611 -0.70 13.74 19.11
N GLN A 612 -1.31 13.77 20.30
CA GLN A 612 -1.74 15.00 20.99
C GLN A 612 -0.82 15.35 22.15
N TRP A 613 0.27 16.03 21.85
CA TRP A 613 1.31 16.36 22.84
C TRP A 613 0.86 17.42 23.88
N VAL A 614 0.02 18.39 23.49
CA VAL A 614 -0.44 19.47 24.39
C VAL A 614 -1.22 18.88 25.56
N VAL A 615 -2.17 18.01 25.22
CA VAL A 615 -3.05 17.35 26.17
C VAL A 615 -2.27 16.36 27.02
N ALA A 616 -1.39 15.56 26.41
CA ALA A 616 -0.51 14.64 27.14
C ALA A 616 0.32 15.38 28.22
N THR A 617 0.84 16.56 27.89
CA THR A 617 1.59 17.40 28.84
C THR A 617 0.72 17.92 29.97
N GLN A 618 -0.52 18.33 29.67
CA GLN A 618 -1.48 18.79 30.68
C GLN A 618 -1.88 17.65 31.64
N VAL A 619 -2.08 16.45 31.12
CA VAL A 619 -2.43 15.26 31.91
C VAL A 619 -1.28 14.85 32.82
N LEU A 620 -0.02 14.90 32.35
CA LEU A 620 1.16 14.63 33.17
C LEU A 620 1.26 15.61 34.35
N ARG A 621 1.05 16.90 34.10
CA ARG A 621 1.00 17.92 35.18
C ARG A 621 -0.15 17.70 36.15
N SER A 622 -1.32 17.29 35.64
CA SER A 622 -2.45 16.95 36.50
C SER A 622 -2.13 15.76 37.40
N MET A 623 -1.46 14.73 36.88
CA MET A 623 -1.00 13.57 37.64
C MET A 623 -0.05 13.97 38.78
N GLN A 624 0.91 14.86 38.49
CA GLN A 624 1.85 15.42 39.48
C GLN A 624 1.12 16.24 40.55
N SER A 625 0.21 17.15 40.15
CA SER A 625 -0.57 17.98 41.09
C SER A 625 -1.49 17.17 42.00
N ALA A 626 -1.93 15.99 41.54
CA ALA A 626 -2.73 15.04 42.31
C ALA A 626 -1.88 14.16 43.23
N SER A 627 -0.57 14.44 43.38
CA SER A 627 0.39 13.67 44.19
C SER A 627 0.57 12.20 43.77
N HIS A 628 0.28 11.85 42.51
CA HIS A 628 0.62 10.55 41.94
C HIS A 628 1.96 10.62 41.23
N ARG A 629 2.89 9.72 41.56
CA ARG A 629 4.23 9.68 40.96
C ARG A 629 4.15 9.14 39.52
N PRO A 630 4.52 9.94 38.49
CA PRO A 630 4.64 9.43 37.13
C PRO A 630 5.80 8.45 37.02
N ASP A 631 5.60 7.38 36.26
CA ASP A 631 6.62 6.39 35.95
C ASP A 631 7.32 6.69 34.62
N VAL A 632 8.39 5.95 34.31
CA VAL A 632 9.16 6.09 33.04
C VAL A 632 8.24 5.96 31.83
N ARG A 633 7.20 5.11 31.91
CA ARG A 633 6.24 4.90 30.83
C ARG A 633 5.39 6.14 30.56
N SER A 634 4.90 6.79 31.61
CA SER A 634 4.13 8.04 31.54
C SER A 634 4.91 9.16 30.87
N TYR A 635 6.19 9.32 31.23
CA TYR A 635 7.08 10.28 30.58
C TYR A 635 7.36 9.91 29.11
N SER A 636 7.67 8.63 28.84
CA SER A 636 7.92 8.13 27.48
C SER A 636 6.72 8.31 26.55
N ASP A 637 5.49 8.16 27.03
CA ASP A 637 4.28 8.40 26.24
C ASP A 637 4.15 9.88 25.84
N VAL A 638 4.48 10.82 26.73
CA VAL A 638 4.50 12.26 26.42
C VAL A 638 5.61 12.59 25.43
N ILE A 639 6.83 12.08 25.64
CA ILE A 639 7.98 12.27 24.74
C ILE A 639 7.65 11.68 23.36
N GLY A 640 7.07 10.49 23.28
CA GLY A 640 6.65 9.85 22.04
C GLY A 640 5.52 10.61 21.32
N ALA A 641 4.58 11.20 22.06
CA ALA A 641 3.56 12.08 21.50
C ALA A 641 4.17 13.32 20.84
N ALA A 642 5.17 13.92 21.51
CA ALA A 642 5.92 15.08 21.02
C ALA A 642 6.79 14.71 19.79
N ALA A 643 7.46 13.56 19.82
CA ALA A 643 8.31 13.06 18.73
C ALA A 643 7.54 12.88 17.42
N LYS A 644 6.35 12.26 17.47
CA LYS A 644 5.47 12.09 16.28
C LYS A 644 4.97 13.38 15.66
N LYS A 645 5.10 14.52 16.36
CA LYS A 645 4.75 15.86 15.88
C LYS A 645 5.97 16.78 15.76
N GLN A 646 7.18 16.20 15.83
CA GLN A 646 8.45 16.93 15.69
C GLN A 646 8.57 18.11 16.67
N LYS A 647 8.08 17.94 17.90
CA LYS A 647 8.17 18.93 18.98
C LYS A 647 9.37 18.64 19.89
N TRP A 648 10.56 18.78 19.34
CA TRP A 648 11.84 18.54 20.03
C TRP A 648 11.96 19.31 21.36
N SER A 649 11.64 20.61 21.39
CA SER A 649 11.85 21.45 22.58
C SER A 649 11.06 20.99 23.80
N LEU A 650 9.86 20.47 23.56
CA LEU A 650 9.05 19.86 24.62
C LEU A 650 9.60 18.50 25.01
N ALA A 651 9.96 17.65 24.04
CA ALA A 651 10.49 16.31 24.32
C ALA A 651 11.74 16.37 25.22
N LEU A 652 12.64 17.31 24.95
CA LEU A 652 13.86 17.53 25.74
C LEU A 652 13.57 18.07 27.14
N ARG A 653 12.64 19.03 27.27
CA ARG A 653 12.24 19.53 28.59
C ARG A 653 11.64 18.42 29.44
N ILE A 654 10.74 17.61 28.87
CA ILE A 654 10.12 16.51 29.59
C ILE A 654 11.17 15.45 30.00
N LEU A 655 12.20 15.22 29.18
CA LEU A 655 13.33 14.35 29.51
C LEU A 655 14.19 14.92 30.66
N SER A 656 14.43 16.23 30.68
CA SER A 656 15.17 16.90 31.76
C SER A 656 14.39 16.99 33.08
N ASP A 657 13.06 17.00 33.01
CA ASP A 657 12.19 17.05 34.20
C ASP A 657 12.16 15.68 34.94
N MET A 658 12.48 14.56 34.27
CA MET A 658 12.36 13.21 34.88
C MET A 658 13.23 13.03 36.14
N PRO A 659 14.54 13.39 36.16
CA PRO A 659 15.39 13.22 37.33
C PRO A 659 14.99 14.11 38.52
N GLU A 660 14.45 15.30 38.26
CA GLU A 660 13.95 16.21 39.31
C GLU A 660 12.77 15.59 40.07
N GLU A 661 11.97 14.79 39.38
CA GLU A 661 10.83 14.05 39.92
C GLU A 661 11.19 12.64 40.42
N SER A 662 12.49 12.37 40.67
CA SER A 662 13.02 11.08 41.14
C SER A 662 12.76 9.89 40.19
N CYS A 663 12.65 10.14 38.88
CA CYS A 663 12.45 9.12 37.85
C CYS A 663 13.63 9.17 36.85
N LEU A 664 14.44 8.11 36.77
CA LEU A 664 15.58 8.10 35.85
C LEU A 664 15.11 7.72 34.43
N PRO A 665 15.46 8.49 33.39
CA PRO A 665 15.17 8.12 32.01
C PRO A 665 15.87 6.82 31.64
N ASP A 666 15.17 5.95 30.91
CA ASP A 666 15.76 4.75 30.32
C ASP A 666 16.22 5.01 28.87
N LEU A 667 16.87 4.03 28.28
CA LEU A 667 17.39 4.11 26.91
C LEU A 667 16.27 4.34 25.88
N PHE A 668 15.04 3.89 26.18
CA PHE A 668 13.86 4.12 25.34
C PHE A 668 13.40 5.58 25.37
N ALA A 669 13.35 6.23 26.54
CA ALA A 669 13.02 7.64 26.67
C ALA A 669 14.02 8.54 25.92
N PHE A 670 15.33 8.23 26.03
CA PHE A 670 16.37 8.91 25.27
C PHE A 670 16.21 8.71 23.75
N SER A 671 15.95 7.48 23.30
CA SER A 671 15.70 7.16 21.89
C SER A 671 14.49 7.93 21.30
N LEU A 672 13.39 8.02 22.05
CA LEU A 672 12.22 8.80 21.65
C LEU A 672 12.52 10.30 21.56
N ALA A 673 13.28 10.85 22.50
CA ALA A 673 13.71 12.25 22.48
C ALA A 673 14.60 12.55 21.27
N LEU A 674 15.52 11.63 20.92
CA LEU A 674 16.35 11.74 19.71
C LEU A 674 15.50 11.71 18.43
N SER A 675 14.52 10.82 18.35
CA SER A 675 13.61 10.76 17.19
C SER A 675 12.79 12.06 17.02
N ALA A 676 12.51 12.78 18.11
CA ALA A 676 11.83 14.09 18.07
C ALA A 676 12.71 15.20 17.48
N CYS A 677 14.03 15.01 17.47
CA CYS A 677 15.00 15.97 16.94
C CYS A 677 15.28 15.78 15.44
N ALA A 678 14.60 14.82 14.78
CA ALA A 678 14.87 14.43 13.39
C ALA A 678 14.52 15.49 12.33
N SER A 679 13.83 16.56 12.68
CA SER A 679 13.55 17.68 11.77
C SER A 679 14.41 18.89 12.14
N ASP A 680 15.66 18.87 11.66
CA ASP A 680 16.58 20.02 11.55
C ASP A 680 17.18 20.56 12.87
N GLN A 681 17.13 19.78 13.95
CA GLN A 681 17.59 20.20 15.29
C GLN A 681 18.70 19.30 15.83
N TRP A 682 19.69 19.05 14.98
CA TRP A 682 20.79 18.13 15.22
C TRP A 682 21.67 18.48 16.43
N ALA A 683 21.84 19.78 16.72
CA ALA A 683 22.68 20.23 17.84
C ALA A 683 22.17 19.74 19.19
N PHE A 684 20.84 19.69 19.36
CA PHE A 684 20.24 19.17 20.58
C PHE A 684 20.32 17.65 20.68
N ALA A 685 20.38 16.93 19.56
CA ALA A 685 20.56 15.48 19.56
C ALA A 685 21.93 15.07 20.15
N LEU A 686 22.98 15.86 19.90
CA LEU A 686 24.29 15.68 20.53
C LEU A 686 24.28 15.92 22.04
N GLU A 687 23.51 16.92 22.49
CA GLU A 687 23.35 17.20 23.92
C GLU A 687 22.63 16.04 24.64
N VAL A 688 21.60 15.46 24.00
CA VAL A 688 20.91 14.28 24.51
C VAL A 688 21.86 13.07 24.63
N LEU A 689 22.73 12.86 23.63
CA LEU A 689 23.74 11.81 23.70
C LEU A 689 24.74 12.04 24.84
N ARG A 690 25.20 13.28 25.03
CA ARG A 690 26.06 13.66 26.17
C ARG A 690 25.37 13.41 27.50
N GLN A 691 24.11 13.81 27.63
CA GLN A 691 23.32 13.61 28.84
C GLN A 691 23.18 12.11 29.15
N MET A 692 22.88 11.28 28.14
CA MET A 692 22.78 9.82 28.31
C MET A 692 24.10 9.20 28.79
N ASN A 693 25.22 9.57 28.17
CA ASN A 693 26.55 9.09 28.56
C ASN A 693 26.94 9.55 29.98
N SER A 694 26.58 10.77 30.39
CA SER A 694 26.84 11.28 31.74
C SER A 694 26.09 10.52 32.84
N GLN A 695 24.97 9.89 32.48
CA GLN A 695 24.18 9.02 33.35
C GLN A 695 24.66 7.56 33.34
N GLY A 696 25.76 7.26 32.64
CA GLY A 696 26.35 5.92 32.56
C GLY A 696 25.58 4.94 31.66
N LEU A 697 24.65 5.44 30.84
CA LEU A 697 23.93 4.62 29.87
C LEU A 697 24.75 4.51 28.57
N VAL A 698 24.98 3.29 28.10
CA VAL A 698 25.73 3.02 26.86
C VAL A 698 24.76 3.05 25.67
N PRO A 699 25.03 3.85 24.62
CA PRO A 699 24.21 3.86 23.41
C PRO A 699 24.16 2.48 22.74
N ASN A 700 22.98 2.09 22.24
CA ASN A 700 22.81 0.91 21.40
C ASN A 700 22.65 1.27 19.92
N ASP A 701 22.51 0.25 19.09
CA ASP A 701 22.18 0.31 17.66
C ASP A 701 21.03 1.28 17.32
N VAL A 702 19.94 1.26 18.10
CA VAL A 702 18.77 2.13 17.87
C VAL A 702 19.10 3.60 18.12
N VAL A 703 19.87 3.91 19.17
CA VAL A 703 20.28 5.29 19.49
C VAL A 703 21.19 5.84 18.40
N PHE A 704 22.19 5.08 17.97
CA PHE A 704 23.08 5.47 16.87
C PHE A 704 22.32 5.63 15.55
N SER A 705 21.38 4.74 15.25
CA SER A 705 20.55 4.82 14.02
C SER A 705 19.67 6.08 14.02
N ASN A 706 19.05 6.42 15.15
CA ASN A 706 18.24 7.63 15.27
C ASN A 706 19.10 8.89 15.10
N LEU A 707 20.30 8.93 15.69
CA LEU A 707 21.26 10.03 15.52
C LEU A 707 21.73 10.17 14.07
N MET A 708 22.12 9.07 13.42
CA MET A 708 22.52 9.11 12.02
C MET A 708 21.38 9.62 11.13
N SER A 709 20.15 9.17 11.39
CA SER A 709 18.95 9.63 10.68
C SER A 709 18.69 11.13 10.90
N THR A 710 18.81 11.64 12.14
CA THR A 710 18.62 13.07 12.43
C THR A 710 19.70 13.95 11.79
N PHE A 711 20.96 13.48 11.73
CA PHE A 711 22.02 14.19 11.03
C PHE A 711 21.83 14.16 9.51
N ALA A 712 21.38 13.03 8.96
CA ALA A 712 21.09 12.89 7.53
C ALA A 712 19.99 13.86 7.07
N THR A 713 18.88 13.94 7.81
CA THR A 713 17.77 14.86 7.49
C THR A 713 18.13 16.33 7.67
N ALA A 714 19.04 16.64 8.59
CA ALA A 714 19.56 18.01 8.80
C ALA A 714 20.71 18.38 7.84
N GLY A 715 21.08 17.50 6.89
CA GLY A 715 22.18 17.72 5.96
C GLY A 715 23.57 17.78 6.61
N GLN A 716 23.70 17.36 7.87
CA GLN A 716 24.95 17.38 8.64
C GLN A 716 25.74 16.09 8.44
N TRP A 717 26.21 15.85 7.22
CA TRP A 717 26.88 14.61 6.82
C TRP A 717 28.10 14.27 7.69
N GLN A 718 28.88 15.26 8.14
CA GLN A 718 30.08 15.04 8.97
C GLN A 718 29.73 14.34 10.28
N HIS A 719 28.71 14.86 10.98
CA HIS A 719 28.24 14.29 12.23
C HIS A 719 27.62 12.90 12.05
N ALA A 720 26.94 12.65 10.92
CA ALA A 720 26.41 11.32 10.60
C ALA A 720 27.54 10.29 10.45
N VAL A 721 28.61 10.64 9.73
CA VAL A 721 29.78 9.75 9.52
C VAL A 721 30.59 9.57 10.80
N GLU A 722 30.77 10.63 11.61
CA GLU A 722 31.41 10.52 12.93
C GLU A 722 30.61 9.61 13.87
N THR A 723 29.29 9.71 13.85
CA THR A 723 28.40 8.85 14.64
C THR A 723 28.51 7.39 14.20
N PHE A 724 28.62 7.13 12.90
CA PHE A 724 28.88 5.80 12.35
C PHE A 724 30.25 5.26 12.81
N ALA A 725 31.28 6.10 12.80
CA ALA A 725 32.60 5.71 13.32
C ALA A 725 32.57 5.40 14.82
N GLN A 726 31.86 6.21 15.63
CA GLN A 726 31.65 5.93 17.05
C GLN A 726 30.90 4.61 17.30
N MET A 727 29.94 4.25 16.44
CA MET A 727 29.27 2.95 16.50
C MET A 727 30.27 1.79 16.25
N CYS A 728 31.17 1.95 15.29
CA CYS A 728 32.23 0.98 15.00
C CYS A 728 33.23 0.87 16.18
N ASP A 729 33.66 2.01 16.74
CA ASP A 729 34.60 2.06 17.88
C ASP A 729 33.99 1.46 19.16
N ALA A 730 32.67 1.54 19.31
CA ALA A 730 31.92 0.92 20.40
C ALA A 730 31.76 -0.62 20.23
N ALA A 731 32.39 -1.21 19.21
CA ALA A 731 32.30 -2.63 18.85
C ALA A 731 30.87 -3.12 18.56
N LEU A 732 29.98 -2.22 18.14
CA LEU A 732 28.67 -2.57 17.61
C LEU A 732 28.82 -2.88 16.12
N LEU A 733 28.28 -4.02 15.67
CA LEU A 733 28.29 -4.39 14.25
C LEU A 733 27.27 -3.53 13.48
N PRO A 734 27.71 -2.64 12.57
CA PRO A 734 26.79 -1.85 11.77
C PRO A 734 26.01 -2.76 10.81
N ASP A 735 24.69 -2.62 10.81
CA ASP A 735 23.82 -3.35 9.89
C ASP A 735 23.65 -2.59 8.56
N LEU A 736 22.91 -3.20 7.62
CA LEU A 736 22.60 -2.58 6.32
C LEU A 736 21.93 -1.21 6.45
N VAL A 737 21.13 -1.00 7.49
CA VAL A 737 20.41 0.26 7.73
C VAL A 737 21.38 1.35 8.15
N ALA A 738 22.34 1.04 9.03
CA ALA A 738 23.40 1.96 9.43
C ALA A 738 24.26 2.40 8.24
N TYR A 739 24.72 1.44 7.41
CA TYR A 739 25.48 1.76 6.19
C TYR A 739 24.66 2.60 5.21
N SER A 740 23.41 2.21 4.92
CA SER A 740 22.53 2.96 4.00
C SER A 740 22.29 4.39 4.49
N THR A 741 22.06 4.58 5.80
CA THR A 741 21.83 5.90 6.39
C THR A 741 23.09 6.77 6.32
N ALA A 742 24.26 6.22 6.64
CA ALA A 742 25.53 6.96 6.57
C ALA A 742 25.91 7.33 5.12
N ILE A 743 25.75 6.41 4.16
CA ILE A 743 26.01 6.66 2.73
C ILE A 743 25.03 7.71 2.19
N SER A 744 23.75 7.61 2.54
CA SER A 744 22.72 8.58 2.14
C SER A 744 22.99 9.97 2.71
N ALA A 745 23.39 10.06 3.99
CA ALA A 745 23.78 11.31 4.63
C ALA A 745 24.97 11.98 3.93
N ALA A 746 25.93 11.18 3.45
CA ALA A 746 27.08 11.62 2.68
C ALA A 746 26.77 11.87 1.19
N GLY A 747 25.49 12.02 0.81
CA GLY A 747 25.03 12.15 -0.57
C GLY A 747 25.79 13.19 -1.40
N ALA A 748 25.96 14.41 -0.88
CA ALA A 748 26.70 15.48 -1.55
C ALA A 748 28.24 15.24 -1.58
N GLN A 749 28.77 14.45 -0.64
CA GLN A 749 30.19 14.11 -0.52
C GLN A 749 30.42 12.68 -1.00
N TRP A 750 30.24 12.48 -2.31
CA TRP A 750 30.32 11.18 -2.97
C TRP A 750 31.61 10.38 -2.66
N GLN A 751 32.74 11.04 -2.35
CA GLN A 751 33.97 10.35 -1.94
C GLN A 751 33.80 9.62 -0.61
N CYS A 752 33.15 10.26 0.36
CA CYS A 752 32.88 9.67 1.68
C CYS A 752 31.87 8.53 1.56
N ALA A 753 30.81 8.72 0.76
CA ALA A 753 29.83 7.67 0.48
C ALA A 753 30.48 6.42 -0.15
N LEU A 754 31.42 6.61 -1.08
CA LEU A 754 32.15 5.49 -1.70
C LEU A 754 33.13 4.83 -0.73
N ALA A 755 33.79 5.59 0.15
CA ALA A 755 34.66 5.04 1.18
C ALA A 755 33.90 4.16 2.18
N LEU A 756 32.70 4.60 2.61
CA LEU A 756 31.81 3.80 3.45
C LEU A 756 31.34 2.51 2.76
N TYR A 757 31.05 2.57 1.46
CA TYR A 757 30.70 1.39 0.67
C TYR A 757 31.89 0.40 0.53
N GLN A 758 33.11 0.91 0.38
CA GLN A 758 34.33 0.09 0.37
C GLN A 758 34.58 -0.56 1.73
N GLN A 759 34.45 0.20 2.83
CA GLN A 759 34.54 -0.32 4.19
C GLN A 759 33.52 -1.44 4.43
N MET A 760 32.28 -1.30 3.95
CA MET A 760 31.26 -2.34 4.03
C MET A 760 31.71 -3.65 3.36
N SER A 761 32.39 -3.53 2.20
CA SER A 761 32.93 -4.67 1.46
C SER A 761 34.11 -5.33 2.20
N GLU A 762 34.98 -4.54 2.83
CA GLU A 762 36.10 -5.02 3.65
C GLU A 762 35.64 -5.76 4.92
N GLN A 763 34.48 -5.38 5.46
CA GLN A 763 33.84 -6.03 6.63
C GLN A 763 32.97 -7.23 6.23
N GLU A 764 33.02 -7.68 4.98
CA GLU A 764 32.24 -8.80 4.44
C GLU A 764 30.71 -8.64 4.58
N VAL A 765 30.21 -7.41 4.71
CA VAL A 765 28.78 -7.12 4.74
C VAL A 765 28.27 -7.05 3.30
N GLN A 766 27.38 -7.97 2.92
CA GLN A 766 26.88 -8.04 1.55
C GLN A 766 25.93 -6.89 1.22
N ALA A 767 26.27 -6.15 0.16
CA ALA A 767 25.43 -5.09 -0.39
C ALA A 767 24.12 -5.66 -0.95
N ASP A 768 23.00 -5.04 -0.62
CA ASP A 768 21.73 -5.29 -1.30
C ASP A 768 21.46 -4.21 -2.37
N VAL A 769 20.34 -4.38 -3.09
CA VAL A 769 19.91 -3.43 -4.13
C VAL A 769 19.72 -2.01 -3.55
N ILE A 770 19.36 -1.88 -2.27
CA ILE A 770 19.15 -0.59 -1.61
C ILE A 770 20.49 0.14 -1.49
N ILE A 771 21.55 -0.50 -1.01
CA ILE A 771 22.88 0.12 -0.91
C ILE A 771 23.38 0.57 -2.29
N PHE A 772 23.25 -0.26 -3.32
CA PHE A 772 23.63 0.14 -4.68
C PHE A 772 22.86 1.38 -5.14
N ASN A 773 21.56 1.45 -4.88
CA ASN A 773 20.73 2.61 -5.22
C ASN A 773 21.14 3.86 -4.42
N THR A 774 21.44 3.72 -3.13
CA THR A 774 21.90 4.83 -2.28
C THR A 774 23.27 5.36 -2.73
N VAL A 775 24.21 4.47 -3.07
CA VAL A 775 25.52 4.86 -3.62
C VAL A 775 25.35 5.55 -4.97
N MET A 776 24.52 5.00 -5.88
CA MET A 776 24.21 5.64 -7.17
C MET A 776 23.60 7.04 -6.98
N GLN A 777 22.73 7.22 -5.99
CA GLN A 777 22.14 8.52 -5.65
C GLN A 777 23.20 9.51 -5.14
N SER A 778 24.11 9.09 -4.25
CA SER A 778 25.22 9.94 -3.79
C SER A 778 26.14 10.35 -4.95
N LEU A 779 26.43 9.43 -5.87
CA LEU A 779 27.21 9.72 -7.08
C LEU A 779 26.46 10.68 -8.01
N ALA A 780 25.13 10.58 -8.09
CA ALA A 780 24.29 11.51 -8.83
C ALA A 780 24.35 12.94 -8.26
N GLU A 781 24.36 13.08 -6.94
CA GLU A 781 24.50 14.37 -6.23
C GLU A 781 25.90 14.95 -6.39
N GLY A 782 26.93 14.10 -6.37
CA GLY A 782 28.32 14.48 -6.71
C GLY A 782 28.59 14.75 -8.19
N GLN A 783 27.56 14.74 -9.06
CA GLN A 783 27.65 14.89 -10.52
C GLN A 783 28.60 13.87 -11.19
N ARG A 784 28.73 12.67 -10.62
CA ARG A 784 29.57 11.57 -11.12
C ARG A 784 28.74 10.51 -11.84
N TRP A 785 28.02 10.90 -12.88
CA TRP A 785 27.14 9.98 -13.64
C TRP A 785 27.84 8.72 -14.17
N GLN A 786 29.12 8.81 -14.59
CA GLN A 786 29.88 7.66 -15.09
C GLN A 786 30.08 6.58 -14.01
N LEU A 787 30.39 7.01 -12.78
CA LEU A 787 30.54 6.10 -11.67
C LEU A 787 29.18 5.52 -11.26
N ALA A 788 28.10 6.31 -11.33
CA ALA A 788 26.75 5.81 -11.08
C ALA A 788 26.33 4.72 -12.08
N LEU A 789 26.61 4.90 -13.38
CA LEU A 789 26.39 3.86 -14.39
C LEU A 789 27.31 2.65 -14.19
N GLY A 790 28.55 2.88 -13.77
CA GLY A 790 29.46 1.81 -13.36
C GLY A 790 28.84 0.96 -12.26
N GLN A 791 28.25 1.59 -11.22
CA GLN A 791 27.56 0.88 -10.14
C GLN A 791 26.31 0.12 -10.61
N LEU A 792 25.55 0.65 -11.57
CA LEU A 792 24.44 -0.08 -12.18
C LEU A 792 24.94 -1.33 -12.93
N ALA A 793 26.08 -1.22 -13.64
CA ALA A 793 26.70 -2.37 -14.30
C ALA A 793 27.18 -3.41 -13.29
N THR A 794 27.87 -3.00 -12.20
CA THR A 794 28.26 -3.93 -11.13
C THR A 794 27.05 -4.61 -10.49
N LEU A 795 25.93 -3.89 -10.33
CA LEU A 795 24.69 -4.47 -9.82
C LEU A 795 24.18 -5.57 -10.76
N CYS A 796 24.16 -5.33 -12.08
CA CYS A 796 23.79 -6.32 -13.08
C CYS A 796 24.72 -7.55 -13.07
N ASP A 797 26.02 -7.36 -12.84
CA ASP A 797 27.03 -8.42 -12.85
C ASP A 797 27.04 -9.23 -11.53
N SER A 798 26.55 -8.66 -10.43
CA SER A 798 26.58 -9.26 -9.09
C SER A 798 25.57 -10.40 -8.85
N GLY A 799 24.74 -10.74 -9.85
CA GLY A 799 23.65 -11.71 -9.73
C GLY A 799 22.42 -11.18 -8.97
N LEU A 800 22.49 -9.97 -8.40
CA LEU A 800 21.35 -9.25 -7.86
C LEU A 800 20.48 -8.71 -9.00
N GLN A 801 19.17 -8.74 -8.83
CA GLN A 801 18.23 -8.28 -9.86
C GLN A 801 18.01 -6.77 -9.73
N PRO A 802 18.45 -5.94 -10.70
CA PRO A 802 18.20 -4.51 -10.69
C PRO A 802 16.70 -4.23 -10.67
N THR A 803 16.30 -3.21 -9.92
CA THR A 803 14.88 -2.81 -9.82
C THR A 803 14.60 -1.59 -10.68
N LEU A 804 13.33 -1.24 -10.87
CA LEU A 804 12.94 0.00 -11.53
C LEU A 804 13.57 1.24 -10.85
N VAL A 805 13.70 1.20 -9.52
CA VAL A 805 14.38 2.26 -8.75
C VAL A 805 15.84 2.40 -9.15
N SER A 806 16.55 1.28 -9.40
CA SER A 806 17.96 1.30 -9.82
C SER A 806 18.16 2.04 -11.15
N PHE A 807 17.32 1.74 -12.14
CA PHE A 807 17.34 2.42 -13.42
C PHE A 807 16.88 3.88 -13.31
N ASN A 808 15.85 4.19 -12.51
CA ASN A 808 15.39 5.57 -12.29
C ASN A 808 16.48 6.44 -11.67
N THR A 809 17.20 5.93 -10.67
CA THR A 809 18.34 6.63 -10.07
C THR A 809 19.45 6.87 -11.09
N ALA A 810 19.76 5.89 -11.94
CA ALA A 810 20.76 6.04 -12.99
C ALA A 810 20.35 7.06 -14.09
N ILE A 811 19.08 7.03 -14.53
CA ILE A 811 18.51 8.01 -15.48
C ILE A 811 18.57 9.42 -14.86
N SER A 812 18.16 9.56 -13.60
CA SER A 812 18.22 10.82 -12.85
C SER A 812 19.66 11.34 -12.72
N ALA A 813 20.63 10.46 -12.43
CA ALA A 813 22.05 10.80 -12.36
C ALA A 813 22.59 11.35 -13.69
N CYS A 814 22.27 10.68 -14.79
CA CYS A 814 22.59 11.15 -16.14
C CYS A 814 21.93 12.50 -16.43
N GLY A 815 20.65 12.64 -16.08
CA GLY A 815 19.89 13.86 -16.25
C GLY A 815 20.50 15.04 -15.49
N ARG A 816 20.90 14.86 -14.22
CA ARG A 816 21.52 15.91 -13.38
C ARG A 816 22.82 16.43 -13.97
N CYS A 817 23.58 15.56 -14.64
CA CYS A 817 24.84 15.92 -15.30
C CYS A 817 24.64 16.43 -16.74
N GLY A 818 23.39 16.60 -17.19
CA GLY A 818 23.09 17.00 -18.56
C GLY A 818 23.49 15.97 -19.62
N ARG A 819 23.52 14.68 -19.29
CA ARG A 819 23.88 13.59 -20.22
C ARG A 819 22.63 12.87 -20.69
N TRP A 820 21.81 13.56 -21.47
CA TRP A 820 20.52 13.04 -21.94
C TRP A 820 20.66 11.81 -22.86
N GLN A 821 21.75 11.71 -23.63
CA GLN A 821 22.01 10.54 -24.47
C GLN A 821 22.18 9.29 -23.62
N ALA A 822 23.02 9.37 -22.58
CA ALA A 822 23.22 8.28 -21.63
C ALA A 822 21.92 7.94 -20.88
N ALA A 823 21.11 8.95 -20.51
CA ALA A 823 19.80 8.71 -19.90
C ALA A 823 18.86 7.94 -20.83
N THR A 824 18.92 8.21 -22.14
CA THR A 824 18.11 7.50 -23.16
C THR A 824 18.62 6.07 -23.40
N GLU A 825 19.94 5.87 -23.38
CA GLU A 825 20.55 4.53 -23.47
C GLU A 825 20.15 3.66 -22.27
N VAL A 826 20.21 4.20 -21.05
CA VAL A 826 19.78 3.50 -19.83
C VAL A 826 18.29 3.18 -19.87
N PHE A 827 17.47 4.08 -20.40
CA PHE A 827 16.04 3.82 -20.62
C PHE A 827 15.80 2.70 -21.66
N GLY A 828 16.64 2.60 -22.69
CA GLY A 828 16.67 1.46 -23.62
C GLY A 828 17.03 0.16 -22.92
N ALA A 829 18.09 0.16 -22.12
CA ALA A 829 18.53 -1.01 -21.34
C ALA A 829 17.46 -1.49 -20.35
N LEU A 830 16.71 -0.57 -19.73
CA LEU A 830 15.55 -0.91 -18.88
C LEU A 830 14.51 -1.75 -19.65
N ARG A 831 14.27 -1.42 -20.93
CA ARG A 831 13.32 -2.16 -21.79
C ARG A 831 13.85 -3.52 -22.20
N GLU A 832 15.15 -3.63 -22.45
CA GLU A 832 15.82 -4.90 -22.75
C GLU A 832 15.74 -5.87 -21.56
N GLN A 833 15.71 -5.35 -20.33
CA GLN A 833 15.48 -6.13 -19.11
C GLN A 833 13.99 -6.45 -18.84
N HIS A 834 13.10 -6.15 -19.79
CA HIS A 834 11.65 -6.36 -19.69
C HIS A 834 10.98 -5.72 -18.45
N LEU A 835 11.56 -4.65 -17.91
CA LEU A 835 10.96 -3.88 -16.83
C LEU A 835 9.96 -2.87 -17.40
N ALA A 836 8.75 -2.80 -16.81
CA ALA A 836 7.74 -1.83 -17.21
C ALA A 836 8.07 -0.45 -16.63
N ALA A 837 8.34 0.52 -17.49
CA ALA A 837 8.55 1.91 -17.09
C ALA A 837 7.28 2.52 -16.49
N ASP A 838 7.43 3.23 -15.38
CA ASP A 838 6.35 3.95 -14.69
C ASP A 838 6.43 5.48 -14.93
N ALA A 839 5.51 6.23 -14.34
CA ALA A 839 5.50 7.69 -14.45
C ALA A 839 6.82 8.34 -13.95
N VAL A 840 7.44 7.78 -12.91
CA VAL A 840 8.71 8.28 -12.36
C VAL A 840 9.85 8.10 -13.36
N THR A 841 9.88 6.96 -14.05
CA THR A 841 10.86 6.64 -15.11
C THR A 841 10.77 7.65 -16.25
N TYR A 842 9.56 7.84 -16.79
CA TYR A 842 9.30 8.78 -17.87
C TYR A 842 9.62 10.22 -17.46
N ASN A 843 9.19 10.65 -16.26
CA ASN A 843 9.48 11.98 -15.73
C ASN A 843 10.98 12.22 -15.50
N SER A 844 11.74 11.20 -15.10
CA SER A 844 13.20 11.30 -14.94
C SER A 844 13.90 11.51 -16.29
N LEU A 845 13.45 10.80 -17.34
CA LEU A 845 13.96 10.99 -18.69
C LEU A 845 13.54 12.36 -19.26
N LEU A 846 12.30 12.79 -19.04
CA LEU A 846 11.80 14.11 -19.45
C LEU A 846 12.58 15.24 -18.79
N SER A 847 12.90 15.14 -17.49
CA SER A 847 13.73 16.12 -16.80
C SER A 847 15.16 16.19 -17.38
N ALA A 848 15.72 15.05 -17.81
CA ALA A 848 17.01 15.03 -18.50
C ALA A 848 16.97 15.77 -19.85
N LEU A 849 15.88 15.61 -20.62
CA LEU A 849 15.66 16.27 -21.91
C LEU A 849 15.32 17.75 -21.77
N GLU A 850 14.55 18.11 -20.73
CA GLU A 850 14.17 19.48 -20.38
C GLU A 850 15.41 20.36 -20.25
N ARG A 851 16.43 19.92 -19.51
CA ARG A 851 17.63 20.72 -19.25
C ARG A 851 18.36 21.20 -20.51
N HIS A 852 18.21 20.48 -21.62
CA HIS A 852 18.80 20.80 -22.94
C HIS A 852 17.81 21.41 -23.94
N GLY A 853 16.56 21.65 -23.54
CA GLY A 853 15.53 22.21 -24.42
C GLY A 853 15.16 21.29 -25.58
N LEU A 854 15.33 19.97 -25.44
CA LEU A 854 15.04 18.99 -26.50
C LEU A 854 13.55 18.66 -26.57
N TRP A 855 12.73 19.66 -26.86
CA TRP A 855 11.26 19.55 -26.83
C TRP A 855 10.72 18.45 -27.75
N ALA A 856 11.32 18.23 -28.93
CA ALA A 856 10.85 17.21 -29.88
C ALA A 856 11.07 15.79 -29.34
N ALA A 857 12.21 15.56 -28.69
CA ALA A 857 12.49 14.30 -28.00
C ALA A 857 11.57 14.15 -26.78
N ALA A 858 11.36 15.21 -25.99
CA ALA A 858 10.44 15.20 -24.86
C ALA A 858 8.99 14.85 -25.30
N LEU A 859 8.52 15.41 -26.41
CA LEU A 859 7.22 15.08 -26.99
C LEU A 859 7.15 13.62 -27.44
N SER A 860 8.21 13.11 -28.07
CA SER A 860 8.29 11.69 -28.45
C SER A 860 8.21 10.77 -27.22
N VAL A 861 8.86 11.14 -26.12
CA VAL A 861 8.81 10.38 -24.85
C VAL A 861 7.40 10.41 -24.26
N VAL A 862 6.67 11.54 -24.30
CA VAL A 862 5.27 11.60 -23.85
C VAL A 862 4.33 10.80 -24.75
N GLN A 863 4.57 10.79 -26.06
CA GLN A 863 3.82 9.90 -26.98
C GLN A 863 4.09 8.42 -26.69
N ASP A 864 5.33 8.08 -26.35
CA ASP A 864 5.72 6.71 -25.97
C ASP A 864 5.13 6.29 -24.62
N MET A 865 5.07 7.22 -23.66
CA MET A 865 4.37 7.07 -22.38
C MET A 865 2.88 6.76 -22.59
N GLN A 866 2.21 7.47 -23.52
CA GLN A 866 0.83 7.21 -23.91
C GLN A 866 0.65 5.86 -24.60
N ARG A 867 1.55 5.49 -25.53
CA ARG A 867 1.54 4.18 -26.19
C ARG A 867 1.79 3.02 -25.21
N SER A 868 2.48 3.31 -24.11
CA SER A 868 2.76 2.36 -23.03
C SER A 868 1.68 2.37 -21.93
N PHE A 869 0.56 3.08 -22.13
CA PHE A 869 -0.56 3.20 -21.18
C PHE A 869 -0.18 3.77 -19.81
N VAL A 870 0.89 4.57 -19.72
CA VAL A 870 1.27 5.27 -18.50
C VAL A 870 0.63 6.66 -18.51
N ARG A 871 -0.14 7.00 -17.48
CA ARG A 871 -0.87 8.28 -17.39
C ARG A 871 0.10 9.44 -17.16
N ALA A 872 0.12 10.39 -18.08
CA ALA A 872 0.82 11.66 -17.91
C ALA A 872 0.21 12.48 -16.77
N ASP A 873 1.07 13.05 -15.94
CA ASP A 873 0.71 13.88 -14.79
C ASP A 873 1.15 15.35 -14.99
N VAL A 874 0.90 16.19 -13.98
CA VAL A 874 1.29 17.62 -14.01
C VAL A 874 2.81 17.78 -14.20
N ILE A 875 3.62 16.90 -13.60
CA ILE A 875 5.08 16.92 -13.71
C ILE A 875 5.54 16.66 -15.16
N THR A 876 4.85 15.75 -15.86
CA THR A 876 5.08 15.44 -17.28
C THR A 876 4.92 16.70 -18.14
N PHE A 877 3.80 17.42 -17.95
CA PHE A 877 3.50 18.63 -18.71
C PHE A 877 4.39 19.81 -18.30
N ASN A 878 4.76 19.93 -17.02
CA ASN A 878 5.73 20.93 -16.55
C ASN A 878 7.08 20.79 -17.28
N SER A 879 7.57 19.56 -17.42
CA SER A 879 8.80 19.25 -18.14
C SER A 879 8.70 19.60 -19.63
N LEU A 880 7.55 19.32 -20.26
CA LEU A 880 7.29 19.71 -21.65
C LEU A 880 7.25 21.23 -21.85
N VAL A 881 6.48 21.96 -21.03
CA VAL A 881 6.38 23.43 -21.07
C VAL A 881 7.76 24.06 -20.90
N SER A 882 8.52 23.62 -19.90
CA SER A 882 9.89 24.10 -19.66
C SER A 882 10.85 23.77 -20.81
N SER A 883 10.76 22.56 -21.39
CA SER A 883 11.60 22.18 -22.55
C SER A 883 11.34 23.05 -23.78
N CYS A 884 10.07 23.41 -24.05
CA CYS A 884 9.68 24.36 -25.09
C CYS A 884 10.18 25.79 -24.79
N GLY A 885 10.10 26.22 -23.53
CA GLY A 885 10.60 27.54 -23.12
C GLY A 885 12.11 27.67 -23.31
N ARG A 886 12.87 26.64 -22.96
CA ARG A 886 14.34 26.63 -23.09
C ARG A 886 14.83 26.59 -24.55
N CYS A 887 14.02 26.07 -25.49
CA CYS A 887 14.34 26.12 -26.91
C CYS A 887 13.91 27.44 -27.59
N GLY A 888 13.37 28.39 -26.82
CA GLY A 888 12.91 29.69 -27.31
C GLY A 888 11.55 29.65 -28.01
N ASP A 889 10.87 28.51 -28.04
CA ASP A 889 9.55 28.36 -28.65
C ASP A 889 8.43 28.58 -27.63
N TRP A 890 8.21 29.86 -27.35
CA TRP A 890 7.20 30.26 -26.39
C TRP A 890 5.77 29.97 -26.87
N GLN A 891 5.52 29.92 -28.20
CA GLN A 891 4.20 29.58 -28.72
C GLN A 891 3.82 28.14 -28.37
N ARG A 892 4.74 27.18 -28.57
CA ARG A 892 4.50 25.77 -28.21
C ARG A 892 4.37 25.60 -26.70
N SER A 893 5.14 26.32 -25.91
CA SER A 893 5.01 26.33 -24.45
C SER A 893 3.59 26.70 -24.00
N LEU A 894 3.00 27.75 -24.59
CA LEU A 894 1.63 28.17 -24.26
C LEU A 894 0.58 27.21 -24.81
N TYR A 895 0.83 26.62 -25.98
CA TYR A 895 -0.04 25.58 -26.53
C TYR A 895 -0.10 24.35 -25.63
N VAL A 896 1.05 23.90 -25.11
CA VAL A 896 1.12 22.77 -24.17
C VAL A 896 0.40 23.08 -22.85
N LEU A 897 0.52 24.31 -22.33
CA LEU A 897 -0.23 24.76 -21.15
C LEU A 897 -1.76 24.67 -21.39
N ALA A 898 -2.24 25.18 -22.53
CA ALA A 898 -3.66 25.12 -22.89
C ALA A 898 -4.18 23.68 -23.12
N LEU A 899 -3.29 22.73 -23.42
CA LEU A 899 -3.63 21.32 -23.61
C LEU A 899 -3.86 20.54 -22.31
N MET A 900 -3.62 21.14 -21.14
CA MET A 900 -3.83 20.51 -19.83
C MET A 900 -5.31 20.49 -19.40
N GLU A 901 -6.04 21.57 -19.65
CA GLU A 901 -7.46 21.71 -19.28
C GLU A 901 -8.36 20.64 -19.95
N PRO A 902 -8.28 20.39 -21.28
CA PRO A 902 -9.04 19.32 -21.93
C PRO A 902 -8.70 17.90 -21.43
N ARG A 903 -7.60 17.75 -20.69
CA ARG A 903 -7.15 16.47 -20.10
C ARG A 903 -7.48 16.37 -18.61
N SER A 904 -8.28 17.31 -18.08
CA SER A 904 -8.61 17.40 -16.66
C SER A 904 -7.37 17.47 -15.75
N LEU A 905 -6.26 18.06 -16.25
CA LEU A 905 -5.06 18.35 -15.48
C LEU A 905 -5.06 19.84 -15.11
N GLN A 906 -4.97 20.13 -13.83
CA GLN A 906 -4.88 21.51 -13.33
C GLN A 906 -3.41 21.96 -13.34
N PRO A 907 -3.06 23.03 -14.05
CA PRO A 907 -1.73 23.62 -13.97
C PRO A 907 -1.39 24.03 -12.54
N ASP A 908 -0.15 23.82 -12.13
CA ASP A 908 0.35 24.27 -10.82
C ASP A 908 1.22 25.52 -10.95
N GLU A 909 1.71 26.03 -9.82
CA GLU A 909 2.61 27.18 -9.78
C GLU A 909 3.84 26.97 -10.69
N ILE A 910 4.35 25.75 -10.74
CA ILE A 910 5.54 25.38 -11.53
C ILE A 910 5.21 25.44 -13.03
N THR A 911 4.02 24.98 -13.45
CA THR A 911 3.57 25.08 -14.85
C THR A 911 3.53 26.52 -15.33
N PHE A 912 2.87 27.39 -14.56
CA PHE A 912 2.74 28.80 -14.91
C PHE A 912 4.09 29.52 -14.86
N ALA A 913 4.93 29.27 -13.85
CA ALA A 913 6.27 29.84 -13.77
C ALA A 913 7.14 29.45 -14.98
N ALA A 914 7.05 28.20 -15.45
CA ALA A 914 7.73 27.74 -16.66
C ALA A 914 7.21 28.44 -17.92
N ALA A 915 5.89 28.62 -18.05
CA ALA A 915 5.27 29.35 -19.16
C ALA A 915 5.59 30.85 -19.15
N ILE A 916 5.65 31.49 -17.99
CA ILE A 916 6.08 32.90 -17.83
C ILE A 916 7.55 33.05 -18.21
N SER A 917 8.41 32.14 -17.75
CA SER A 917 9.83 32.12 -18.11
C SER A 917 10.06 31.84 -19.61
N SER A 918 9.15 31.10 -20.23
CA SER A 918 9.13 30.89 -21.69
C SER A 918 8.77 32.18 -22.43
N CYS A 919 7.73 32.90 -21.97
CA CYS A 919 7.36 34.22 -22.49
C CYS A 919 8.47 35.27 -22.31
N GLU A 920 9.18 35.25 -21.17
CA GLU A 920 10.34 36.10 -20.90
C GLU A 920 11.43 35.91 -21.96
N ARG A 921 11.86 34.66 -22.19
CA ARG A 921 12.82 34.31 -23.26
C ARG A 921 12.32 34.64 -24.66
N GLY A 922 11.00 34.54 -24.88
CA GLY A 922 10.32 34.93 -26.11
C GLY A 922 10.12 36.44 -26.30
N MET A 923 10.58 37.27 -25.35
CA MET A 923 10.37 38.72 -25.29
C MET A 923 8.88 39.14 -25.31
N GLN A 924 7.99 38.27 -24.82
CA GLN A 924 6.54 38.48 -24.78
C GLN A 924 6.08 38.95 -23.38
N TRP A 925 6.53 40.15 -22.97
CA TRP A 925 6.23 40.70 -21.64
C TRP A 925 4.72 40.80 -21.35
N GLN A 926 3.89 41.16 -22.34
CA GLN A 926 2.43 41.26 -22.17
C GLN A 926 1.81 39.91 -21.77
N ARG A 927 2.26 38.83 -22.41
CA ARG A 927 1.80 37.47 -22.12
C ARG A 927 2.33 36.98 -20.78
N ALA A 928 3.57 37.33 -20.43
CA ALA A 928 4.15 37.02 -19.13
C ALA A 928 3.34 37.66 -17.97
N LEU A 929 2.94 38.93 -18.12
CA LEU A 929 2.08 39.62 -17.14
C LEU A 929 0.67 39.02 -17.08
N LEU A 930 0.07 38.74 -18.24
CA LEU A 930 -1.27 38.14 -18.30
C LEU A 930 -1.32 36.77 -17.62
N LEU A 931 -0.29 35.93 -17.80
CA LEU A 931 -0.19 34.64 -17.14
C LEU A 931 -0.03 34.78 -15.62
N LEU A 932 0.74 35.77 -15.15
CA LEU A 932 0.90 36.04 -13.72
C LEU A 932 -0.41 36.52 -13.07
N GLU A 933 -1.20 37.33 -13.78
CA GLU A 933 -2.55 37.72 -13.34
C GLU A 933 -3.51 36.51 -13.34
N GLY A 934 -3.42 35.65 -14.36
CA GLY A 934 -4.18 34.40 -14.47
C GLY A 934 -3.95 33.45 -13.28
N MET A 935 -2.71 33.31 -12.81
CA MET A 935 -2.41 32.53 -11.59
C MET A 935 -3.22 33.00 -10.38
N SER A 936 -3.37 34.32 -10.23
CA SER A 936 -4.11 34.91 -9.12
C SER A 936 -5.62 34.66 -9.24
N ALA A 937 -6.15 34.63 -10.47
CA ALA A 937 -7.55 34.32 -10.76
C ALA A 937 -7.89 32.84 -10.48
N GLU A 938 -6.93 31.93 -10.64
CA GLU A 938 -7.06 30.50 -10.33
C GLU A 938 -6.76 30.16 -8.86
N ALA A 939 -6.65 31.17 -7.98
CA ALA A 939 -6.31 31.04 -6.56
C ALA A 939 -4.94 30.38 -6.28
N LEU A 940 -4.00 30.43 -7.25
CA LEU A 940 -2.61 30.02 -7.06
C LEU A 940 -1.78 31.22 -6.53
N CYS A 941 -0.96 30.98 -5.51
CA CYS A 941 -0.04 32.00 -4.98
C CYS A 941 1.22 32.04 -5.85
N PRO A 942 1.52 33.12 -6.58
CA PRO A 942 2.72 33.17 -7.41
C PRO A 942 3.97 33.23 -6.55
N GLY A 943 4.93 32.31 -6.77
CA GLY A 943 6.21 32.32 -6.09
C GLY A 943 7.25 33.24 -6.73
N ALA A 944 8.44 33.23 -6.15
CA ALA A 944 9.55 34.11 -6.52
C ALA A 944 10.01 33.92 -7.99
N THR A 945 9.91 32.70 -8.52
CA THR A 945 10.29 32.36 -9.90
C THR A 945 9.35 33.01 -10.92
N ALA A 946 8.04 32.95 -10.69
CA ALA A 946 7.03 33.57 -11.54
C ALA A 946 7.16 35.11 -11.54
N PHE A 947 7.26 35.72 -10.35
CA PHE A 947 7.49 37.17 -10.23
C PHE A 947 8.81 37.61 -10.85
N GLY A 948 9.90 36.88 -10.59
CA GLY A 948 11.22 37.17 -11.14
C GLY A 948 11.23 37.12 -12.68
N ALA A 949 10.65 36.08 -13.27
CA ALA A 949 10.54 35.94 -14.72
C ALA A 949 9.67 37.05 -15.35
N ALA A 950 8.54 37.41 -14.72
CA ALA A 950 7.68 38.49 -15.20
C ALA A 950 8.38 39.87 -15.12
N ILE A 951 9.11 40.16 -14.03
CA ILE A 951 9.89 41.39 -13.88
C ILE A 951 11.04 41.45 -14.88
N THR A 952 11.69 40.32 -15.15
CA THR A 952 12.77 40.22 -16.15
C THR A 952 12.21 40.40 -17.56
N ALA A 953 11.01 39.89 -17.87
CA ALA A 953 10.36 40.14 -19.15
C ALA A 953 10.11 41.65 -19.40
N CYS A 954 9.82 42.42 -18.34
CA CYS A 954 9.67 43.88 -18.40
C CYS A 954 10.98 44.64 -18.67
N GLU A 955 12.14 43.99 -18.51
CA GLU A 955 13.46 44.58 -18.75
C GLU A 955 13.65 45.00 -20.21
N VAL A 956 13.14 44.21 -21.16
CA VAL A 956 13.33 44.40 -22.61
C VAL A 956 12.84 45.77 -23.10
N LEU A 957 11.81 46.33 -22.45
CA LEU A 957 11.24 47.64 -22.80
C LEU A 957 11.49 48.71 -21.74
N GLY A 958 12.32 48.43 -20.72
CA GLY A 958 12.62 49.38 -19.65
C GLY A 958 11.40 49.77 -18.82
N LEU A 959 10.41 48.87 -18.65
CA LEU A 959 9.17 49.11 -17.93
C LEU A 959 9.38 49.05 -16.40
N TRP A 960 10.18 49.98 -15.89
CA TRP A 960 10.60 50.01 -14.48
C TRP A 960 9.44 50.25 -13.50
N GLU A 961 8.39 50.96 -13.90
CA GLU A 961 7.20 51.17 -13.07
C GLU A 961 6.44 49.86 -12.81
N ALA A 962 6.26 49.05 -13.85
CA ALA A 962 5.64 47.74 -13.73
C ALA A 962 6.50 46.79 -12.88
N ALA A 963 7.84 46.82 -13.06
CA ALA A 963 8.78 46.03 -12.27
C ALA A 963 8.69 46.33 -10.76
N LEU A 964 8.63 47.61 -10.38
CA LEU A 964 8.48 48.02 -8.97
C LEU A 964 7.12 47.60 -8.38
N LYS A 965 6.04 47.73 -9.17
CA LYS A 965 4.70 47.29 -8.75
C LYS A 965 4.67 45.78 -8.50
N LEU A 966 5.25 44.99 -9.40
CA LEU A 966 5.33 43.53 -9.27
C LEU A 966 6.20 43.10 -8.09
N MET A 967 7.32 43.77 -7.82
CA MET A 967 8.14 43.48 -6.65
C MET A 967 7.39 43.77 -5.34
N TYR A 968 6.61 44.86 -5.30
CA TYR A 968 5.76 45.17 -4.16
C TYR A 968 4.67 44.11 -3.95
N GLN A 969 4.04 43.64 -5.03
CA GLN A 969 3.08 42.53 -4.98
C GLN A 969 3.75 41.22 -4.51
N ALA A 970 4.97 40.92 -4.96
CA ALA A 970 5.74 39.78 -4.48
C ALA A 970 6.04 39.87 -2.98
N HIS A 971 6.30 41.08 -2.46
CA HIS A 971 6.50 41.28 -1.03
C HIS A 971 5.22 41.04 -0.22
N GLN A 972 4.07 41.53 -0.71
CA GLN A 972 2.77 41.27 -0.09
C GLN A 972 2.41 39.77 -0.10
N ALA A 973 2.80 39.05 -1.15
CA ALA A 973 2.60 37.61 -1.28
C ALA A 973 3.62 36.77 -0.49
N GLY A 974 4.61 37.39 0.18
CA GLY A 974 5.69 36.66 0.86
C GLY A 974 6.69 35.95 -0.09
N ALA A 975 6.65 36.26 -1.38
CA ALA A 975 7.47 35.68 -2.44
C ALA A 975 8.69 36.54 -2.83
N ASN A 976 8.91 37.67 -2.15
CA ASN A 976 10.04 38.55 -2.44
C ASN A 976 11.35 37.98 -1.86
N ASN A 977 12.33 37.77 -2.74
CA ASN A 977 13.67 37.33 -2.38
C ASN A 977 14.72 38.14 -3.15
N ILE A 978 15.99 37.84 -2.91
CA ILE A 978 17.11 38.53 -3.57
C ILE A 978 17.06 38.45 -5.10
N VAL A 979 16.50 37.37 -5.67
CA VAL A 979 16.37 37.18 -7.13
C VAL A 979 15.34 38.15 -7.72
N VAL A 980 14.15 38.24 -7.10
CA VAL A 980 13.09 39.18 -7.50
C VAL A 980 13.56 40.62 -7.37
N ALA A 981 14.24 40.93 -6.25
CA ALA A 981 14.80 42.26 -6.02
C ALA A 981 15.89 42.61 -7.05
N ASN A 982 16.81 41.69 -7.35
CA ASN A 982 17.86 41.90 -8.36
C ASN A 982 17.27 42.11 -9.76
N ALA A 983 16.24 41.35 -10.14
CA ALA A 983 15.53 41.54 -11.40
C ALA A 983 14.91 42.95 -11.46
N ALA A 984 14.29 43.42 -10.38
CA ALA A 984 13.72 44.77 -10.32
C ALA A 984 14.79 45.87 -10.38
N VAL A 985 15.93 45.71 -9.67
CA VAL A 985 17.09 46.62 -9.76
C VAL A 985 17.60 46.69 -11.21
N SER A 986 17.77 45.53 -11.86
CA SER A 986 18.24 45.43 -13.24
C SER A 986 17.29 46.14 -14.20
N THR A 987 15.98 45.89 -14.09
CA THR A 987 14.96 46.55 -14.92
C THR A 987 14.89 48.06 -14.68
N CYS A 988 15.07 48.55 -13.43
CA CYS A 988 15.19 49.98 -13.15
C CYS A 988 16.45 50.61 -13.74
N SER A 989 17.58 49.89 -13.68
CA SER A 989 18.86 50.32 -14.25
C SER A 989 18.77 50.47 -15.77
N LYS A 990 18.36 49.40 -16.48
CA LYS A 990 18.21 49.41 -17.95
C LYS A 990 17.05 50.28 -18.44
N GLY A 991 16.03 50.51 -17.62
CA GLY A 991 14.95 51.47 -17.88
C GLY A 991 15.33 52.95 -17.69
N GLY A 992 16.60 53.25 -17.36
CA GLY A 992 17.10 54.62 -17.19
C GLY A 992 16.73 55.28 -15.86
N ALA A 993 16.06 54.56 -14.96
CA ALA A 993 15.61 55.02 -13.64
C ALA A 993 16.62 54.65 -12.53
N TRP A 994 17.90 54.97 -12.74
CA TRP A 994 19.00 54.59 -11.83
C TRP A 994 18.81 55.09 -10.38
N GLN A 995 18.18 56.25 -10.18
CA GLN A 995 17.85 56.77 -8.85
C GLN A 995 16.88 55.86 -8.09
N LYS A 996 15.94 55.24 -8.81
CA LYS A 996 15.02 54.24 -8.24
C LYS A 996 15.75 52.95 -7.93
N ALA A 997 16.68 52.52 -8.78
CA ALA A 997 17.54 51.37 -8.51
C ALA A 997 18.40 51.57 -7.24
N LEU A 998 18.99 52.76 -7.07
CA LEU A 998 19.76 53.13 -5.87
C LEU A 998 18.87 53.21 -4.62
N HIS A 999 17.67 53.79 -4.75
CA HIS A 999 16.69 53.81 -3.66
C HIS A 999 16.26 52.40 -3.26
N LEU A 1000 16.10 51.49 -4.23
CA LEU A 1000 15.79 50.10 -3.97
C LEU A 1000 16.92 49.44 -3.17
N LEU A 1001 18.19 49.59 -3.60
CA LEU A 1001 19.36 49.10 -2.86
C LEU A 1001 19.41 49.63 -1.41
N ASN A 1002 19.03 50.89 -1.19
CA ASN A 1002 18.96 51.49 0.14
C ASN A 1002 17.78 50.98 0.99
N SER A 1003 16.76 50.37 0.38
CA SER A 1003 15.60 49.80 1.07
C SER A 1003 15.70 48.29 1.31
N PHE A 1004 16.81 47.64 0.96
CA PHE A 1004 17.03 46.21 1.21
C PHE A 1004 16.93 45.84 2.70
N GLY A 1005 17.37 46.73 3.61
CA GLY A 1005 17.18 46.54 5.06
C GLY A 1005 15.72 46.49 5.50
N PHE A 1006 14.83 47.25 4.84
CA PHE A 1006 13.38 47.18 5.09
C PHE A 1006 12.79 45.83 4.67
N TYR A 1007 13.28 45.29 3.55
CA TYR A 1007 12.86 43.99 3.03
C TYR A 1007 13.56 42.79 3.68
N ARG A 1008 14.49 43.03 4.63
CA ARG A 1008 15.37 42.00 5.23
C ARG A 1008 16.13 41.18 4.17
N LEU A 1009 16.57 41.85 3.11
CA LEU A 1009 17.38 41.27 2.06
C LEU A 1009 18.82 41.75 2.22
N GLU A 1010 19.78 40.86 1.99
CA GLU A 1010 21.20 41.21 1.91
C GLU A 1010 21.60 41.40 0.45
N PRO A 1011 22.18 42.56 0.08
CA PRO A 1011 22.60 42.80 -1.29
C PRO A 1011 23.79 41.90 -1.66
N THR A 1012 23.83 41.52 -2.93
CA THR A 1012 24.85 40.62 -3.49
C THR A 1012 25.71 41.38 -4.50
N ALA A 1013 26.82 40.79 -4.93
CA ALA A 1013 27.62 41.35 -6.03
C ALA A 1013 26.76 41.64 -7.27
N ILE A 1014 25.78 40.78 -7.58
CA ILE A 1014 24.82 40.98 -8.69
C ILE A 1014 23.98 42.26 -8.46
N THR A 1015 23.50 42.49 -7.25
CA THR A 1015 22.72 43.68 -6.89
C THR A 1015 23.51 44.96 -7.15
N PHE A 1016 24.75 45.02 -6.65
CA PHE A 1016 25.63 46.16 -6.82
C PHE A 1016 26.05 46.35 -8.28
N ASN A 1017 26.35 45.27 -8.99
CA ASN A 1017 26.71 45.30 -10.41
C ASN A 1017 25.59 45.90 -11.27
N SER A 1018 24.32 45.53 -11.01
CA SER A 1018 23.17 46.10 -11.73
C SER A 1018 22.99 47.60 -11.48
N VAL A 1019 23.31 48.11 -10.28
CA VAL A 1019 23.29 49.56 -9.98
C VAL A 1019 24.51 50.26 -10.59
N LEU A 1020 25.70 49.64 -10.53
CA LEU A 1020 26.93 50.14 -11.13
C LEU A 1020 26.80 50.29 -12.66
N ASP A 1021 26.16 49.35 -13.34
CA ASP A 1021 25.90 49.44 -14.78
C ASP A 1021 25.05 50.69 -15.14
N ALA A 1022 24.13 51.07 -14.26
CA ALA A 1022 23.35 52.30 -14.39
C ALA A 1022 24.21 53.57 -14.31
N THR A 1023 25.27 53.54 -13.49
CA THR A 1023 26.21 54.67 -13.31
C THR A 1023 27.10 54.86 -14.54
N GLN A 1024 27.49 53.76 -15.20
CA GLN A 1024 28.23 53.79 -16.47
C GLN A 1024 27.41 54.47 -17.57
N GLN A 1025 26.11 54.17 -17.68
CA GLN A 1025 25.23 54.77 -18.69
C GLN A 1025 25.00 56.28 -18.52
N LYS A 1026 25.31 56.83 -17.34
CA LYS A 1026 25.13 58.26 -17.01
C LYS A 1026 26.44 59.01 -16.72
N MET A 1027 27.60 58.34 -16.83
CA MET A 1027 28.94 58.91 -16.58
C MET A 1027 29.12 59.50 -15.17
N GLU A 1028 28.47 58.89 -14.17
CA GLU A 1028 28.50 59.34 -12.76
C GLU A 1028 29.60 58.59 -11.97
N TRP A 1029 30.86 58.87 -12.27
CA TRP A 1029 32.03 58.17 -11.69
C TRP A 1029 32.11 58.24 -10.16
N GLY A 1030 31.68 59.37 -9.57
CA GLY A 1030 31.71 59.55 -8.10
C GLY A 1030 30.78 58.58 -7.37
N LEU A 1031 29.62 58.28 -7.96
CA LEU A 1031 28.68 57.30 -7.43
C LEU A 1031 29.20 55.86 -7.61
N ALA A 1032 29.89 55.57 -8.71
CA ALA A 1032 30.50 54.26 -8.97
C ALA A 1032 31.56 53.90 -7.91
N LEU A 1033 32.44 54.85 -7.56
CA LEU A 1033 33.45 54.66 -6.50
C LEU A 1033 32.81 54.50 -5.12
N HIS A 1034 31.75 55.26 -4.82
CA HIS A 1034 31.03 55.14 -3.56
C HIS A 1034 30.34 53.76 -3.41
N LEU A 1035 29.79 53.22 -4.49
CA LEU A 1035 29.19 51.88 -4.50
C LEU A 1035 30.23 50.77 -4.27
N LEU A 1036 31.43 50.89 -4.87
CA LEU A 1036 32.53 49.94 -4.60
C LEU A 1036 33.01 49.98 -3.15
N GLN A 1037 33.09 51.19 -2.55
CA GLN A 1037 33.43 51.33 -1.14
C GLN A 1037 32.35 50.68 -0.26
N ARG A 1038 31.08 50.91 -0.57
CA ARG A 1038 29.97 50.29 0.15
C ARG A 1038 29.95 48.76 0.05
N MET A 1039 30.33 48.19 -1.10
CA MET A 1039 30.48 46.73 -1.24
C MET A 1039 31.51 46.18 -0.23
N GLN A 1040 32.63 46.89 -0.02
CA GLN A 1040 33.64 46.48 0.97
C GLN A 1040 33.13 46.62 2.41
N GLU A 1041 32.37 47.66 2.71
CA GLU A 1041 31.76 47.89 4.03
C GLU A 1041 30.69 46.85 4.38
N GLU A 1042 29.96 46.33 3.39
CA GLU A 1042 28.95 45.28 3.54
C GLU A 1042 29.53 43.86 3.34
N GLU A 1043 30.86 43.70 3.35
CA GLU A 1043 31.58 42.42 3.15
C GLU A 1043 31.26 41.69 1.83
N VAL A 1044 30.75 42.40 0.82
CA VAL A 1044 30.48 41.86 -0.53
C VAL A 1044 31.73 42.01 -1.39
N VAL A 1045 32.34 40.90 -1.79
CA VAL A 1045 33.53 40.91 -2.65
C VAL A 1045 33.14 41.36 -4.08
N PRO A 1046 33.72 42.46 -4.61
CA PRO A 1046 33.47 42.86 -5.98
C PRO A 1046 34.07 41.85 -6.96
N ASP A 1047 33.28 41.44 -7.95
CA ASP A 1047 33.73 40.53 -9.00
C ASP A 1047 34.37 41.30 -10.17
N THR A 1048 34.90 40.58 -11.16
CA THR A 1048 35.49 41.18 -12.37
C THR A 1048 34.52 42.09 -13.11
N ILE A 1049 33.22 41.81 -13.04
CA ILE A 1049 32.18 42.61 -13.69
C ILE A 1049 32.08 43.96 -12.99
N GLY A 1050 31.94 43.99 -11.66
CA GLY A 1050 31.84 45.21 -10.86
C GLY A 1050 33.05 46.13 -10.97
N TYR A 1051 34.28 45.57 -10.98
CA TYR A 1051 35.47 46.38 -11.24
C TYR A 1051 35.50 46.93 -12.67
N SER A 1052 35.12 46.14 -13.68
CA SER A 1052 35.15 46.57 -15.07
C SER A 1052 34.14 47.69 -15.36
N THR A 1053 32.92 47.60 -14.83
CA THR A 1053 31.89 48.64 -14.98
C THR A 1053 32.26 49.92 -14.25
N ALA A 1054 32.85 49.83 -13.05
CA ALA A 1054 33.34 50.99 -12.33
C ALA A 1054 34.52 51.69 -13.04
N ILE A 1055 35.47 50.92 -13.59
CA ILE A 1055 36.57 51.46 -14.39
C ILE A 1055 36.03 52.15 -15.65
N ASN A 1056 35.09 51.52 -16.35
CA ASN A 1056 34.46 52.11 -17.55
C ASN A 1056 33.69 53.39 -17.22
N ALA A 1057 32.98 53.45 -16.08
CA ALA A 1057 32.30 54.65 -15.61
C ALA A 1057 33.27 55.77 -15.22
N CYS A 1058 34.49 55.45 -14.79
CA CYS A 1058 35.55 56.43 -14.52
C CYS A 1058 36.34 56.85 -15.76
N ALA A 1059 36.35 56.02 -16.81
CA ALA A 1059 37.05 56.26 -18.07
C ALA A 1059 36.20 57.05 -19.09
N ALA A 1060 34.87 56.94 -18.98
CA ALA A 1060 33.88 57.76 -19.71
C ALA A 1060 33.74 59.14 -19.07
#